data_AF-A0AAD5GWR5-F1
#
_entry.id   AF-A0AAD5GWR5-F1
#
_cell.length_a   1.000
_cell.length_b   1.000
_cell.length_c   1.000
_cell.angle_alpha   90.00
_cell.angle_beta   90.00
_cell.angle_gamma   90.00
#
_symmetry.space_group_name_H-M   'P 1'
#
loop_
_entity.id
_entity.type
_entity.pdbx_description
1 polymer ?
#
loop_
_entity_poly.entity_id
_entity_poly.type
_entity_poly.pdbx_seq_one_letter_code
_entity_poly.pdbx_strand_id
1 'polypeptide(L)'
;MEYGRHLWDKVSVAPYQKHDVNPSDDYEAARRVMACCWGPGKPATTFVMLDSCGEVLDILHAGSISIHGQSANDQQRKKNDQQRVVKFMTDHQPHVVVVGAVNLSSSRLKDDIYGLIGKMEEDHPRDIGRDMDGINVVAADDTIPHLYENSRISSEQLQKESGIVKRAVALGRYLQNPLAMVATLCGPAKEVLSWKLTPLESFLTPDEKYSMVEQIMVDATNQVGLDVNLAISHEWLFAPLQFISGLGPRKAASLQPSLVRASSIYTRKDLLKHKLGRKVFVNAVGFLRVCRSGNAASSSEFFDLLDDTRIHPESYLCAQELARDVYMADGQDVNDEDILETAIEHMRENPCRLKCLEVDPYARSRNFENKKDTLNRIRLELIQGFQDWRKPYVKPNQDEEFYMFTGETEETLSEGDILTCKIKSIQKTQRLVYLSCREGLRNAQSQNKENMDPYYYEDRNNLENEKEKACKAKELAKKHFKSRMIVHPRFQNITADEAMEMVADKEPGESIIRPSSRGPSYLTLTLKIYDGVYAHKDIIEGGKENKDITSMLRLGKTLKIGDDVFEDLDEVMDRYVDPLVAHLKAMLAYRKFRDGRKAEVDECLRKEKHENPSRIVYSFGISHEHPGTFILTYIRSSTPHHEYVGLYPKGFKFRKRMFEEIDRLVAYFQRHIDDPLDAGQSVRSVAAMVPMRSPAGGGSGGWKGQSGAQGRSDYWNDGGHDGHPSGLPRHYVGGRGWGRGGGGRGPYNRGNEGGNGRSKDREELWGGSGNKRSSVLPLAVGSSTGWGSGW
;
A
#
# COMPACT_ATOMS: atom_id res chain seq x y z
N MET A 1 -8.39 24.17 3.54
CA MET A 1 -8.07 24.86 4.81
C MET A 1 -7.40 23.94 5.81
N GLU A 2 -8.02 22.82 6.21
CA GLU A 2 -7.47 21.88 7.20
C GLU A 2 -6.09 21.30 6.81
N TYR A 3 -5.94 20.81 5.58
CA TYR A 3 -4.65 20.34 5.05
C TYR A 3 -3.51 21.34 5.25
N GLY A 4 -3.78 22.62 4.97
CA GLY A 4 -2.81 23.69 5.14
C GLY A 4 -2.46 23.94 6.61
N ARG A 5 -3.43 23.84 7.52
CA ARG A 5 -3.17 23.96 8.96
C ARG A 5 -2.24 22.85 9.46
N HIS A 6 -2.50 21.60 9.08
CA HIS A 6 -1.64 20.49 9.46
C HIS A 6 -0.22 20.63 8.89
N LEU A 7 -0.08 21.07 7.63
CA LEU A 7 1.23 21.34 7.06
C LEU A 7 1.95 22.45 7.84
N TRP A 8 1.27 23.56 8.12
CA TRP A 8 1.80 24.67 8.91
C TRP A 8 2.31 24.18 10.27
N ASP A 9 1.51 23.42 11.02
CA ASP A 9 1.88 22.92 12.34
C ASP A 9 3.07 21.96 12.31
N LYS A 10 3.38 21.33 11.16
CA LYS A 10 4.58 20.48 11.01
C LYS A 10 5.83 21.27 10.62
N VAL A 11 5.71 22.29 9.77
CA VAL A 11 6.87 23.06 9.27
C VAL A 11 7.24 24.27 10.12
N SER A 12 6.28 24.81 10.88
CA SER A 12 6.44 25.99 11.76
C SER A 12 6.91 25.61 13.18
N VAL A 13 7.54 24.45 13.33
CA VAL A 13 8.16 23.99 14.58
C VAL A 13 9.63 24.40 14.60
N ALA A 14 10.07 24.96 15.71
CA ALA A 14 11.46 25.32 15.94
C ALA A 14 12.32 24.04 16.09
N PRO A 15 13.64 24.12 15.81
CA PRO A 15 14.58 23.04 16.11
C PRO A 15 14.43 22.55 17.55
N TYR A 16 14.61 21.24 17.78
CA TYR A 16 14.63 20.68 19.14
C TYR A 16 15.57 21.47 20.06
N GLN A 17 15.13 21.79 21.28
CA GLN A 17 15.98 22.39 22.32
C GLN A 17 15.87 21.56 23.60
N LYS A 18 16.99 21.41 24.33
CA LYS A 18 17.00 20.74 25.62
C LYS A 18 16.40 21.68 26.67
N HIS A 19 15.45 21.19 27.45
CA HIS A 19 14.57 21.99 28.32
C HIS A 19 15.30 22.66 29.51
N ASP A 20 16.55 22.26 29.80
CA ASP A 20 17.30 22.66 31.00
C ASP A 20 18.44 23.67 30.74
N VAL A 21 18.55 24.20 29.51
CA VAL A 21 19.57 25.23 29.20
C VAL A 21 18.95 26.60 29.39
N ASN A 22 19.59 27.45 30.21
CA ASN A 22 19.16 28.83 30.41
C ASN A 22 19.04 29.55 29.06
N PRO A 23 17.96 30.31 28.80
CA PRO A 23 17.79 31.05 27.55
C PRO A 23 18.86 32.13 27.30
N SER A 24 19.75 32.37 28.27
CA SER A 24 20.88 33.30 28.19
C SER A 24 22.18 32.67 27.69
N ASP A 25 22.30 31.34 27.66
CA ASP A 25 23.48 30.68 27.09
C ASP A 25 23.26 30.54 25.59
N ASP A 26 23.89 31.48 24.89
CA ASP A 26 24.01 31.72 23.47
C ASP A 26 23.34 30.74 22.48
N TYR A 27 22.67 31.40 21.53
CA TYR A 27 22.44 30.92 20.17
C TYR A 27 23.57 30.00 19.69
N GLU A 28 23.18 28.88 19.06
CA GLU A 28 24.10 27.95 18.40
C GLU A 28 24.72 26.85 19.29
N ALA A 29 23.98 26.35 20.29
CA ALA A 29 24.29 25.02 20.84
C ALA A 29 24.16 23.97 19.72
N ALA A 30 25.30 23.61 19.13
CA ALA A 30 25.49 22.66 18.05
C ALA A 30 24.86 21.29 18.38
N ARG A 31 23.66 21.00 17.86
CA ARG A 31 22.89 19.80 18.26
C ARG A 31 23.25 18.59 17.44
N ARG A 32 24.25 17.86 17.91
CA ARG A 32 24.54 16.50 17.45
C ARG A 32 23.38 15.55 17.77
N VAL A 33 22.82 14.89 16.76
CA VAL A 33 21.64 14.01 16.85
C VAL A 33 22.03 12.58 16.48
N MET A 34 21.67 11.62 17.33
CA MET A 34 21.75 10.20 16.97
C MET A 34 20.38 9.71 16.53
N ALA A 35 20.22 9.44 15.24
CA ALA A 35 18.97 8.94 14.67
C ALA A 35 18.98 7.41 14.55
N CYS A 36 17.85 6.78 14.88
CA CYS A 36 17.70 5.34 14.91
C CYS A 36 16.45 4.90 14.14
N CYS A 37 16.64 4.10 13.09
CA CYS A 37 15.56 3.46 12.36
C CYS A 37 15.54 1.96 12.63
N TRP A 38 14.37 1.47 13.04
CA TRP A 38 14.15 0.05 13.25
C TRP A 38 14.19 -0.72 11.92
N GLY A 39 14.91 -1.84 11.90
CA GLY A 39 14.91 -2.77 10.79
C GLY A 39 14.83 -4.21 11.30
N PRO A 40 14.08 -5.12 10.64
CA PRO A 40 13.89 -6.50 11.10
C PRO A 40 15.13 -7.39 10.95
N GLY A 41 16.34 -6.82 10.95
CA GLY A 41 17.62 -7.48 10.70
C GLY A 41 18.05 -7.44 9.23
N LYS A 42 17.11 -7.31 8.29
CA LYS A 42 17.35 -7.05 6.85
C LYS A 42 16.28 -6.09 6.29
N PRO A 43 16.56 -4.78 6.18
CA PRO A 43 17.77 -4.11 6.65
C PRO A 43 17.90 -4.18 8.18
N ALA A 44 19.14 -4.12 8.67
CA ALA A 44 19.42 -4.13 10.10
C ALA A 44 18.94 -2.83 10.77
N THR A 45 18.55 -2.89 12.04
CA THR A 45 18.40 -1.68 12.86
C THR A 45 19.67 -0.83 12.73
N THR A 46 19.50 0.43 12.34
CA THR A 46 20.59 1.30 11.92
C THR A 46 20.55 2.59 12.73
N PHE A 47 21.71 2.95 13.25
CA PHE A 47 21.96 4.20 13.95
C PHE A 47 22.83 5.09 13.07
N VAL A 48 22.49 6.37 13.00
CA VAL A 48 23.24 7.37 12.24
C VAL A 48 23.52 8.54 13.17
N MET A 49 24.78 8.94 13.25
CA MET A 49 25.20 10.11 13.98
C MET A 49 25.23 11.30 13.03
N LEU A 50 24.52 12.37 13.39
CA LEU A 50 24.53 13.65 12.69
C LEU A 50 25.26 14.72 13.52
N ASP A 51 26.03 15.55 12.86
CA ASP A 51 26.57 16.77 13.46
C ASP A 51 25.47 17.82 13.68
N SER A 52 25.83 19.00 14.17
CA SER A 52 24.90 20.10 14.39
C SER A 52 24.26 20.70 13.15
N CYS A 53 24.87 20.48 11.99
CA CYS A 53 24.43 20.97 10.70
C CYS A 53 23.67 19.89 9.90
N GLY A 54 23.48 18.70 10.49
CA GLY A 54 22.78 17.57 9.87
C GLY A 54 23.62 16.79 8.86
N GLU A 55 24.94 16.89 8.90
CA GLU A 55 25.84 16.03 8.12
C GLU A 55 26.13 14.72 8.85
N VAL A 56 26.34 13.67 8.06
CA VAL A 56 26.60 12.33 8.59
C VAL A 56 28.02 12.23 9.12
N LEU A 57 28.16 11.95 10.41
CA LEU A 57 29.45 11.70 11.07
C LEU A 57 29.84 10.23 10.99
N ASP A 58 28.95 9.33 11.41
CA ASP A 58 29.20 7.89 11.45
C ASP A 58 27.89 7.08 11.41
N ILE A 59 27.98 5.80 11.04
CA ILE A 59 26.85 4.88 10.83
C ILE A 59 27.13 3.56 11.53
N LEU A 60 26.19 3.11 12.35
CA LEU A 60 26.25 1.82 13.05
C LEU A 60 25.07 0.92 12.67
N HIS A 61 25.38 -0.25 12.12
CA HIS A 61 24.40 -1.33 11.92
C HIS A 61 24.42 -2.32 13.09
N ALA A 62 23.29 -2.43 13.80
CA ALA A 62 23.09 -3.21 15.01
C ALA A 62 21.81 -4.06 14.91
N GLY A 63 21.76 -4.97 13.93
CA GLY A 63 20.55 -5.75 13.62
C GLY A 63 20.09 -6.71 14.72
N SER A 64 20.94 -7.00 15.72
CA SER A 64 20.61 -7.91 16.81
C SER A 64 20.00 -7.22 18.03
N ILE A 65 20.06 -5.88 18.08
CA ILE A 65 19.56 -5.13 19.24
C ILE A 65 18.05 -5.34 19.44
N SER A 66 17.30 -5.49 18.35
CA SER A 66 15.85 -5.69 18.35
C SER A 66 15.44 -7.15 18.48
N ILE A 67 16.37 -8.09 18.66
CA ILE A 67 16.05 -9.52 18.83
C ILE A 67 15.51 -9.75 20.24
N HIS A 68 14.37 -10.45 20.31
CA HIS A 68 13.71 -10.84 21.57
C HIS A 68 13.70 -12.37 21.77
N GLY A 69 14.52 -13.10 21.01
CA GLY A 69 14.65 -14.55 21.10
C GLY A 69 15.27 -15.01 22.43
N GLN A 70 14.84 -16.17 22.92
CA GLN A 70 15.35 -16.77 24.16
C GLN A 70 16.60 -17.64 23.97
N SER A 71 17.08 -17.81 22.73
CA SER A 71 18.29 -18.60 22.46
C SER A 71 19.53 -17.91 23.05
N ALA A 72 20.42 -18.70 23.66
CA ALA A 72 21.68 -18.17 24.20
C ALA A 72 22.52 -17.43 23.14
N ASN A 73 22.48 -17.89 21.88
CA ASN A 73 23.17 -17.23 20.77
C ASN A 73 22.53 -15.87 20.40
N ASP A 74 21.21 -15.75 20.55
CA ASP A 74 20.49 -14.50 20.28
C ASP A 74 20.79 -13.47 21.37
N GLN A 75 20.82 -13.90 22.63
CA GLN A 75 21.19 -13.07 23.77
C GLN A 75 22.64 -12.57 23.66
N GLN A 76 23.58 -13.42 23.25
CA GLN A 76 24.97 -13.01 23.05
C GLN A 76 25.11 -11.98 21.93
N ARG A 77 24.43 -12.20 20.80
CA ARG A 77 24.42 -11.25 19.68
C ARG A 77 23.82 -9.90 20.06
N LYS A 78 22.70 -9.91 20.80
CA LYS A 78 22.09 -8.69 21.37
C LYS A 78 23.09 -7.96 22.27
N LYS A 79 23.75 -8.67 23.19
CA LYS A 79 24.74 -8.08 24.10
C LYS A 79 25.94 -7.45 23.37
N ASN A 80 26.42 -8.10 22.31
CA ASN A 80 27.50 -7.55 21.49
C ASN A 80 27.07 -6.25 20.78
N ASP A 81 25.86 -6.21 20.20
CA ASP A 81 25.35 -4.99 19.56
C ASP A 81 25.06 -3.88 20.59
N GLN A 82 24.58 -4.22 21.79
CA GLN A 82 24.44 -3.27 22.90
C GLN A 82 25.76 -2.60 23.27
N GLN A 83 26.86 -3.37 23.38
CA GLN A 83 28.19 -2.81 23.66
C GLN A 83 28.68 -1.90 22.52
N ARG A 84 28.41 -2.26 21.27
CA ARG A 84 28.75 -1.42 20.11
C ARG A 84 27.97 -0.10 20.10
N VAL A 85 26.69 -0.13 20.49
CA VAL A 85 25.86 1.09 20.60
C VAL A 85 26.36 1.98 21.73
N VAL A 86 26.66 1.43 22.91
CA VAL A 86 27.23 2.20 24.02
C VAL A 86 28.55 2.85 23.59
N LYS A 87 29.46 2.08 22.98
CA LYS A 87 30.72 2.64 22.46
C LYS A 87 30.47 3.77 21.46
N PHE A 88 29.53 3.59 20.53
CA PHE A 88 29.17 4.60 19.54
C PHE A 88 28.63 5.89 20.18
N MET A 89 27.83 5.78 21.25
CA MET A 89 27.35 6.92 22.03
C MET A 89 28.48 7.61 22.79
N THR A 90 29.39 6.86 23.40
CA THR A 90 30.56 7.41 24.11
C THR A 90 31.50 8.14 23.16
N ASP A 91 31.76 7.59 21.97
CA ASP A 91 32.67 8.16 20.97
C ASP A 91 32.12 9.47 20.37
N HIS A 92 30.80 9.57 20.14
CA HIS A 92 30.19 10.70 19.42
C HIS A 92 29.43 11.72 20.28
N GLN A 93 29.11 11.35 21.53
CA GLN A 93 28.42 12.19 22.50
C GLN A 93 27.16 12.90 21.94
N PRO A 94 26.08 12.15 21.61
CA PRO A 94 24.83 12.74 21.11
C PRO A 94 24.06 13.52 22.18
N HIS A 95 23.54 14.69 21.81
CA HIS A 95 22.69 15.48 22.72
C HIS A 95 21.26 14.95 22.82
N VAL A 96 20.80 14.26 21.77
CA VAL A 96 19.45 13.68 21.69
C VAL A 96 19.48 12.43 20.81
N VAL A 97 18.71 11.44 21.20
CA VAL A 97 18.49 10.22 20.41
C VAL A 97 17.06 10.23 19.87
N VAL A 98 16.91 10.15 18.56
CA VAL A 98 15.59 10.09 17.89
C VAL A 98 15.34 8.69 17.35
N VAL A 99 14.18 8.12 17.66
CA VAL A 99 13.76 6.79 17.22
C VAL A 99 12.57 6.92 16.29
N GLY A 100 12.68 6.35 15.08
CA GLY A 100 11.59 6.35 14.10
C GLY A 100 10.42 5.49 14.57
N ALA A 101 9.24 6.09 14.66
CA ALA A 101 8.01 5.40 15.00
C ALA A 101 7.42 4.74 13.74
N VAL A 102 7.70 3.44 13.57
CA VAL A 102 7.26 2.65 12.42
C VAL A 102 6.25 1.58 12.84
N ASN A 103 6.46 0.98 14.01
CA ASN A 103 5.60 -0.08 14.53
C ASN A 103 5.86 -0.29 16.04
N LEU A 104 5.05 -1.14 16.68
CA LEU A 104 5.21 -1.54 18.09
C LEU A 104 6.60 -2.10 18.45
N SER A 105 7.37 -2.63 17.49
CA SER A 105 8.75 -3.09 17.76
C SER A 105 9.72 -1.93 17.92
N SER A 106 9.47 -0.77 17.28
CA SER A 106 10.30 0.42 17.50
C SER A 106 10.02 1.10 18.84
N SER A 107 8.82 0.93 19.42
CA SER A 107 8.55 1.29 20.82
C SER A 107 9.44 0.49 21.79
N ARG A 108 9.55 -0.84 21.62
CA ARG A 108 10.47 -1.65 22.44
C ARG A 108 11.93 -1.28 22.23
N LEU A 109 12.30 -0.94 20.99
CA LEU A 109 13.65 -0.47 20.68
C LEU A 109 13.97 0.84 21.42
N LYS A 110 13.01 1.76 21.50
CA LYS A 110 13.12 2.99 22.28
C LYS A 110 13.36 2.67 23.76
N ASP A 111 12.60 1.73 24.34
CA ASP A 111 12.78 1.31 25.74
C ASP A 111 14.15 0.63 25.96
N ASP A 112 14.58 -0.21 25.03
CA ASP A 112 15.90 -0.85 25.05
C ASP A 112 17.03 0.21 25.02
N ILE A 113 16.90 1.26 24.21
CA ILE A 113 17.86 2.37 24.12
C ILE A 113 17.85 3.17 25.43
N TYR A 114 16.68 3.48 25.98
CA TYR A 114 16.56 4.18 27.25
C TYR A 114 17.25 3.41 28.39
N GLY A 115 17.03 2.10 28.45
CA GLY A 115 17.71 1.22 29.41
C GLY A 115 19.22 1.08 29.18
N LEU A 116 19.71 1.26 27.94
CA LEU A 116 21.15 1.30 27.65
C LEU A 116 21.79 2.59 28.14
N ILE A 117 21.12 3.73 27.95
CA ILE A 117 21.61 5.03 28.43
C ILE A 117 21.72 5.02 29.95
N GLY A 118 20.68 4.56 30.66
CA GLY A 118 20.74 4.47 32.13
C GLY A 118 21.88 3.58 32.64
N LYS A 119 22.12 2.42 31.99
CA LYS A 119 23.27 1.56 32.32
C LYS A 119 24.62 2.20 32.01
N MET A 120 24.70 2.95 30.91
CA MET A 120 25.91 3.67 30.54
C MET A 120 26.24 4.77 31.57
N GLU A 121 25.22 5.50 32.03
CA GLU A 121 25.31 6.51 33.09
C GLU A 121 25.77 5.90 34.44
N GLU A 122 25.28 4.70 34.77
CA GLU A 122 25.71 3.96 35.97
C GLU A 122 27.14 3.39 35.86
N ASP A 123 27.48 2.74 34.73
CA ASP A 123 28.72 1.98 34.58
C ASP A 123 29.93 2.88 34.22
N HIS A 124 29.72 3.98 33.49
CA HIS A 124 30.78 4.83 32.93
C HIS A 124 30.60 6.34 33.23
N PRO A 125 30.38 6.76 34.49
CA PRO A 125 30.08 8.16 34.82
C PRO A 125 31.24 9.14 34.52
N ARG A 126 32.46 8.64 34.26
CA ARG A 126 33.64 9.46 33.94
C ARG A 126 33.85 9.69 32.44
N ASP A 127 33.30 8.81 31.60
CA ASP A 127 33.45 8.87 30.15
C ASP A 127 32.33 9.70 29.49
N ILE A 128 31.32 10.08 30.28
CA ILE A 128 30.20 10.94 29.91
C ILE A 128 30.65 12.40 30.12
N GLY A 129 30.84 13.13 29.02
CA GLY A 129 31.12 14.57 29.07
C GLY A 129 30.00 15.35 29.76
N ARG A 130 30.27 16.57 30.27
CA ARG A 130 29.23 17.44 30.87
C ARG A 130 28.04 17.69 29.93
N ASP A 131 28.27 17.64 28.62
CA ASP A 131 27.24 17.83 27.58
C ASP A 131 26.31 16.62 27.40
N MET A 132 26.67 15.47 27.98
CA MET A 132 25.94 14.20 27.87
C MET A 132 25.07 13.87 29.08
N ASP A 133 25.03 14.73 30.10
CA ASP A 133 24.17 14.50 31.28
C ASP A 133 22.69 14.63 30.88
N GLY A 134 21.86 13.58 31.05
CA GLY A 134 20.43 13.62 30.71
C GLY A 134 20.12 13.61 29.21
N ILE A 135 20.59 12.60 28.48
CA ILE A 135 20.28 12.40 27.06
C ILE A 135 18.80 12.05 26.90
N ASN A 136 18.08 12.85 26.12
CA ASN A 136 16.68 12.57 25.83
C ASN A 136 16.52 11.57 24.68
N VAL A 137 15.66 10.57 24.88
CA VAL A 137 15.19 9.68 23.82
C VAL A 137 13.78 10.11 23.40
N VAL A 138 13.63 10.50 22.13
CA VAL A 138 12.38 10.98 21.55
C VAL A 138 11.90 10.07 20.42
N ALA A 139 10.60 9.78 20.38
CA ALA A 139 9.98 9.16 19.22
C ALA A 139 9.68 10.26 18.19
N ALA A 140 9.84 9.94 16.90
CA ALA A 140 9.48 10.86 15.83
C ALA A 140 8.76 10.11 14.69
N ASP A 141 7.86 10.83 14.05
CA ASP A 141 7.08 10.35 12.92
C ASP A 141 7.99 9.98 11.74
N ASP A 142 7.80 8.78 11.18
CA ASP A 142 8.63 8.24 10.11
C ASP A 142 8.11 8.57 8.70
N THR A 143 6.97 9.25 8.57
CA THR A 143 6.34 9.48 7.25
C THR A 143 7.21 10.31 6.31
N ILE A 144 7.75 11.46 6.77
CA ILE A 144 8.68 12.30 6.00
C ILE A 144 9.99 11.57 5.70
N PRO A 145 10.67 10.96 6.70
CA PRO A 145 11.85 10.14 6.45
C PRO A 145 11.64 9.04 5.41
N HIS A 146 10.48 8.40 5.42
CA HIS A 146 10.12 7.35 4.46
C HIS A 146 9.94 7.90 3.03
N LEU A 147 9.36 9.10 2.89
CA LEU A 147 9.28 9.79 1.59
C LEU A 147 10.68 10.18 1.10
N TYR A 148 11.54 10.69 1.99
CA TYR A 148 12.91 11.05 1.64
C TYR A 148 13.73 9.83 1.20
N GLU A 149 13.64 8.70 1.89
CA GLU A 149 14.34 7.45 1.52
C GLU A 149 14.16 7.10 0.04
N ASN A 150 12.96 7.27 -0.50
CA ASN A 150 12.59 6.91 -1.87
C ASN A 150 12.67 8.07 -2.87
N SER A 151 13.00 9.28 -2.40
CA SER A 151 13.06 10.48 -3.23
C SER A 151 14.28 10.49 -4.15
N ARG A 152 14.18 11.27 -5.23
CA ARG A 152 15.33 11.47 -6.14
C ARG A 152 16.46 12.21 -5.42
N ILE A 153 16.11 13.23 -4.64
CA ILE A 153 17.08 14.11 -3.97
C ILE A 153 17.92 13.35 -2.92
N SER A 154 17.35 12.38 -2.20
CA SER A 154 18.13 11.56 -1.27
C SER A 154 19.16 10.69 -1.97
N SER A 155 18.88 10.27 -3.21
CA SER A 155 19.82 9.52 -4.03
C SER A 155 20.91 10.41 -4.62
N GLU A 156 20.65 11.70 -4.83
CA GLU A 156 21.65 12.68 -5.26
C GLU A 156 22.57 13.08 -4.10
N GLN A 157 22.01 13.35 -2.91
CA GLN A 157 22.74 13.76 -1.70
C GLN A 157 23.51 12.61 -1.02
N LEU A 158 22.95 11.40 -1.01
CA LEU A 158 23.48 10.23 -0.29
C LEU A 158 23.64 9.03 -1.24
N GLN A 159 24.43 9.21 -2.31
CA GLN A 159 24.58 8.24 -3.40
C GLN A 159 25.05 6.85 -2.97
N LYS A 160 25.91 6.77 -1.96
CA LYS A 160 26.54 5.51 -1.51
C LYS A 160 25.78 4.80 -0.40
N GLU A 161 24.73 5.43 0.14
CA GLU A 161 24.06 4.97 1.34
C GLU A 161 22.82 4.13 1.05
N SER A 162 22.53 3.19 1.96
CA SER A 162 21.33 2.36 1.90
C SER A 162 20.06 3.15 2.27
N GLY A 163 18.90 2.66 1.82
CA GLY A 163 17.61 3.34 2.08
C GLY A 163 17.34 3.60 3.58
N ILE A 164 17.66 2.65 4.46
CA ILE A 164 17.47 2.81 5.91
C ILE A 164 18.40 3.89 6.50
N VAL A 165 19.60 4.07 5.94
CA VAL A 165 20.50 5.17 6.34
C VAL A 165 19.91 6.50 5.90
N LYS A 166 19.44 6.61 4.65
CA LYS A 166 18.78 7.83 4.14
C LYS A 166 17.57 8.21 5.00
N ARG A 167 16.77 7.23 5.41
CA ARG A 167 15.65 7.41 6.34
C ARG A 167 16.13 7.95 7.69
N ALA A 168 17.15 7.34 8.30
CA ALA A 168 17.69 7.80 9.58
C ALA A 168 18.28 9.22 9.51
N VAL A 169 18.97 9.56 8.41
CA VAL A 169 19.45 10.93 8.17
C VAL A 169 18.28 11.92 8.12
N ALA A 170 17.22 11.60 7.38
CA ALA A 170 16.05 12.45 7.30
C ALA A 170 15.32 12.61 8.64
N LEU A 171 15.27 11.55 9.45
CA LEU A 171 14.69 11.58 10.80
C LEU A 171 15.44 12.58 11.71
N GLY A 172 16.78 12.50 11.72
CA GLY A 172 17.61 13.42 12.51
C GLY A 172 17.55 14.85 11.99
N ARG A 173 17.67 15.05 10.67
CA ARG A 173 17.54 16.38 10.06
C ARG A 173 16.15 16.99 10.26
N TYR A 174 15.10 16.19 10.33
CA TYR A 174 13.74 16.70 10.58
C TYR A 174 13.63 17.26 12.01
N LEU A 175 14.26 16.61 12.98
CA LEU A 175 14.34 17.12 14.35
C LEU A 175 15.17 18.43 14.44
N GLN A 176 16.21 18.56 13.61
CA GLN A 176 17.07 19.74 13.56
C GLN A 176 16.43 20.92 12.81
N ASN A 177 15.78 20.67 11.68
CA ASN A 177 15.13 21.69 10.86
C ASN A 177 13.97 21.10 10.05
N PRO A 178 12.74 21.07 10.62
CA PRO A 178 11.57 20.54 9.94
C PRO A 178 11.29 21.25 8.61
N LEU A 179 11.43 22.58 8.58
CA LEU A 179 11.18 23.40 7.40
C LEU A 179 12.12 23.03 6.23
N ALA A 180 13.42 22.95 6.48
CA ALA A 180 14.40 22.58 5.44
C ALA A 180 14.21 21.15 4.93
N MET A 181 13.87 20.23 5.82
CA MET A 181 13.59 18.84 5.44
C MET A 181 12.35 18.70 4.57
N VAL A 182 11.25 19.37 4.93
CA VAL A 182 10.04 19.35 4.09
C VAL A 182 10.29 20.07 2.76
N ALA A 183 11.01 21.19 2.77
CA ALA A 183 11.39 21.91 1.55
C ALA A 183 12.19 21.04 0.56
N THR A 184 13.00 20.11 1.08
CA THR A 184 13.79 19.17 0.27
C THR A 184 12.90 18.26 -0.59
N LEU A 185 11.68 17.93 -0.11
CA LEU A 185 10.69 17.12 -0.83
C LEU A 185 9.80 17.94 -1.78
N CYS A 186 10.00 19.26 -1.84
CA CYS A 186 9.30 20.14 -2.77
C CYS A 186 10.03 20.32 -4.11
N GLY A 187 10.96 19.41 -4.43
CA GLY A 187 11.72 19.43 -5.67
C GLY A 187 10.86 19.20 -6.92
N PRO A 188 11.48 18.99 -8.10
CA PRO A 188 10.76 18.85 -9.36
C PRO A 188 9.70 17.73 -9.39
N ALA A 189 9.91 16.66 -8.63
CA ALA A 189 8.97 15.55 -8.53
C ALA A 189 7.86 15.76 -7.48
N LYS A 190 7.94 16.84 -6.69
CA LYS A 190 6.93 17.25 -5.69
C LYS A 190 6.53 16.09 -4.76
N GLU A 191 7.51 15.33 -4.28
CA GLU A 191 7.30 14.17 -3.40
C GLU A 191 6.48 14.52 -2.15
N VAL A 192 6.54 15.77 -1.69
CA VAL A 192 5.71 16.33 -0.60
C VAL A 192 4.21 16.08 -0.78
N LEU A 193 3.70 15.98 -2.01
CA LEU A 193 2.28 15.71 -2.29
C LEU A 193 1.83 14.30 -1.91
N SER A 194 2.77 13.40 -1.66
CA SER A 194 2.51 12.04 -1.15
C SER A 194 2.45 11.99 0.38
N TRP A 195 2.67 13.12 1.06
CA TRP A 195 2.59 13.20 2.50
C TRP A 195 1.13 13.27 2.96
N LYS A 196 0.68 12.20 3.60
CA LYS A 196 -0.69 12.07 4.09
C LYS A 196 -0.86 12.88 5.37
N LEU A 197 -1.39 14.09 5.24
CA LEU A 197 -1.64 14.98 6.38
C LEU A 197 -3.07 14.87 6.92
N THR A 198 -4.06 14.61 6.05
CA THR A 198 -5.46 14.52 6.45
C THR A 198 -6.17 13.38 5.71
N PRO A 199 -7.16 12.70 6.33
CA PRO A 199 -7.94 11.64 5.67
C PRO A 199 -8.71 12.13 4.44
N LEU A 200 -9.12 13.40 4.44
CA LEU A 200 -9.91 14.04 3.38
C LEU A 200 -9.06 14.62 2.24
N GLU A 201 -7.74 14.42 2.26
CA GLU A 201 -6.87 14.99 1.25
C GLU A 201 -7.15 14.48 -0.18
N SER A 202 -7.82 13.33 -0.32
CA SER A 202 -8.17 12.73 -1.62
C SER A 202 -9.17 13.59 -2.42
N PHE A 203 -9.87 14.53 -1.76
CA PHE A 203 -10.79 15.46 -2.40
C PHE A 203 -10.09 16.66 -3.05
N LEU A 204 -8.79 16.85 -2.79
CA LEU A 204 -8.01 17.95 -3.33
C LEU A 204 -7.25 17.49 -4.57
N THR A 205 -7.27 18.32 -5.62
CA THR A 205 -6.41 18.09 -6.77
C THR A 205 -4.93 18.31 -6.41
N PRO A 206 -3.98 17.67 -7.12
CA PRO A 206 -2.55 17.89 -6.88
C PRO A 206 -2.12 19.36 -6.99
N ASP A 207 -2.75 20.13 -7.87
CA ASP A 207 -2.45 21.55 -8.05
C ASP A 207 -2.95 22.40 -6.89
N GLU A 208 -4.17 22.15 -6.39
CA GLU A 208 -4.69 22.81 -5.17
C GLU A 208 -3.83 22.48 -3.95
N LYS A 209 -3.45 21.21 -3.78
CA LYS A 209 -2.54 20.78 -2.71
C LYS A 209 -1.22 21.52 -2.80
N TYR A 210 -0.60 21.54 -3.98
CA TYR A 210 0.70 22.18 -4.15
C TYR A 210 0.62 23.70 -3.98
N SER A 211 -0.47 24.34 -4.42
CA SER A 211 -0.67 25.78 -4.19
C SER A 211 -0.72 26.11 -2.69
N MET A 212 -1.37 25.25 -1.88
CA MET A 212 -1.36 25.40 -0.43
C MET A 212 0.03 25.16 0.17
N VAL A 213 0.73 24.12 -0.29
CA VAL A 213 2.12 23.84 0.13
C VAL A 213 3.01 25.04 -0.17
N GLU A 214 2.98 25.56 -1.39
CA GLU A 214 3.79 26.71 -1.80
C GLU A 214 3.51 27.93 -0.94
N GLN A 215 2.24 28.28 -0.72
CA GLN A 215 1.88 29.41 0.12
C GLN A 215 2.41 29.27 1.56
N ILE A 216 2.23 28.11 2.19
CA ILE A 216 2.68 27.84 3.56
C ILE A 216 4.20 27.82 3.66
N MET A 217 4.87 27.19 2.69
CA MET A 217 6.33 27.14 2.68
C MET A 217 6.93 28.53 2.46
N VAL A 218 6.31 29.39 1.64
CA VAL A 218 6.68 30.80 1.52
C VAL A 218 6.52 31.51 2.85
N ASP A 219 5.35 31.44 3.48
CA ASP A 219 5.10 32.14 4.75
C ASP A 219 6.07 31.68 5.85
N ALA A 220 6.24 30.37 6.03
CA ALA A 220 7.16 29.80 7.02
C ALA A 220 8.62 30.16 6.73
N THR A 221 9.07 30.07 5.47
CA THR A 221 10.46 30.36 5.10
C THR A 221 10.81 31.84 5.29
N ASN A 222 9.92 32.75 4.94
CA ASN A 222 10.17 34.19 5.11
C ASN A 222 10.08 34.62 6.59
N GLN A 223 9.29 33.93 7.42
CA GLN A 223 9.30 34.16 8.87
C GLN A 223 10.61 33.70 9.52
N VAL A 224 11.07 32.49 9.19
CA VAL A 224 12.32 31.93 9.75
C VAL A 224 13.53 32.69 9.22
N GLY A 225 13.60 32.90 7.91
CA GLY A 225 14.79 33.35 7.20
C GLY A 225 15.69 32.20 6.77
N LEU A 226 16.66 32.50 5.90
CA LEU A 226 17.66 31.54 5.44
C LEU A 226 19.06 32.12 5.66
N ASP A 227 19.89 31.40 6.40
CA ASP A 227 21.33 31.70 6.51
C ASP A 227 22.04 31.25 5.23
N VAL A 228 22.58 32.24 4.51
CA VAL A 228 23.22 32.03 3.22
C VAL A 228 24.54 31.26 3.36
N ASN A 229 25.35 31.57 4.36
CA ASN A 229 26.69 30.97 4.51
C ASN A 229 26.60 29.54 5.04
N LEU A 230 25.62 29.28 5.93
CA LEU A 230 25.31 27.94 6.38
C LEU A 230 24.77 27.08 5.22
N ALA A 231 23.86 27.63 4.39
CA ALA A 231 23.37 26.93 3.21
C ALA A 231 24.49 26.63 2.20
N ILE A 232 25.42 27.57 1.96
CA ILE A 232 26.60 27.34 1.09
C ILE A 232 27.42 26.13 1.55
N SER A 233 27.51 25.93 2.86
CA SER A 233 28.32 24.86 3.46
C SER A 233 27.60 23.50 3.47
N HIS A 234 26.26 23.49 3.47
CA HIS A 234 25.44 22.29 3.64
C HIS A 234 24.30 22.23 2.62
N GLU A 235 24.41 21.31 1.65
CA GLU A 235 23.55 21.28 0.46
C GLU A 235 22.05 21.22 0.78
N TRP A 236 21.66 20.42 1.78
CA TRP A 236 20.25 20.22 2.13
C TRP A 236 19.57 21.46 2.72
N LEU A 237 20.35 22.41 3.26
CA LEU A 237 19.87 23.68 3.78
C LEU A 237 19.55 24.70 2.68
N PHE A 238 19.90 24.44 1.42
CA PHE A 238 19.47 25.27 0.29
C PHE A 238 17.99 25.07 -0.08
N ALA A 239 17.36 23.96 0.31
CA ALA A 239 16.02 23.63 -0.17
C ALA A 239 14.96 24.72 0.08
N PRO A 240 14.96 25.45 1.22
CA PRO A 240 14.04 26.57 1.45
C PRO A 240 14.27 27.79 0.54
N LEU A 241 15.44 27.93 -0.10
CA LEU A 241 15.77 29.10 -0.92
C LEU A 241 14.74 29.37 -2.03
N GLN A 242 14.09 28.32 -2.53
CA GLN A 242 13.03 28.46 -3.54
C GLN A 242 11.76 29.16 -3.04
N PHE A 243 11.55 29.22 -1.72
CA PHE A 243 10.37 29.80 -1.06
C PHE A 243 10.62 31.21 -0.50
N ILE A 244 11.83 31.74 -0.62
CA ILE A 244 12.12 33.13 -0.26
C ILE A 244 11.38 34.07 -1.22
N SER A 245 10.80 35.14 -0.69
CA SER A 245 10.03 36.12 -1.44
C SER A 245 10.81 36.67 -2.64
N GLY A 246 10.20 36.65 -3.82
CA GLY A 246 10.84 37.08 -5.07
C GLY A 246 11.71 36.03 -5.75
N LEU A 247 12.08 34.96 -5.04
CA LEU A 247 12.65 33.75 -5.61
C LEU A 247 11.54 32.78 -6.04
N GLY A 248 11.97 31.59 -6.44
CA GLY A 248 11.16 30.52 -7.00
C GLY A 248 12.12 29.44 -7.50
N PRO A 249 11.63 28.22 -7.83
CA PRO A 249 12.49 27.07 -8.11
C PRO A 249 13.58 27.36 -9.16
N ARG A 250 13.20 28.06 -10.25
CA ARG A 250 14.13 28.44 -11.32
C ARG A 250 15.21 29.44 -10.89
N LYS A 251 14.85 30.44 -10.08
CA LYS A 251 15.80 31.47 -9.63
C LYS A 251 16.72 30.91 -8.56
N ALA A 252 16.19 30.13 -7.62
CA ALA A 252 16.97 29.44 -6.60
C ALA A 252 17.99 28.47 -7.22
N ALA A 253 17.56 27.64 -8.18
CA ALA A 253 18.45 26.72 -8.90
C ALA A 253 19.56 27.44 -9.69
N SER A 254 19.32 28.67 -10.18
CA SER A 254 20.37 29.48 -10.82
C SER A 254 21.28 30.19 -9.82
N LEU A 255 20.78 30.51 -8.63
CA LEU A 255 21.49 31.26 -7.60
C LEU A 255 22.44 30.34 -6.81
N GLN A 256 21.99 29.15 -6.42
CA GLN A 256 22.74 28.21 -5.60
C GLN A 256 24.16 27.92 -6.14
N PRO A 257 24.38 27.54 -7.41
CA PRO A 257 25.74 27.29 -7.92
C PRO A 257 26.61 28.55 -7.98
N SER A 258 25.99 29.73 -8.02
CA SER A 258 26.71 31.02 -7.96
C SER A 258 27.23 31.30 -6.56
N LEU A 259 26.43 31.02 -5.53
CA LEU A 259 26.77 31.18 -4.13
C LEU A 259 27.81 30.15 -3.67
N VAL A 260 27.61 28.87 -4.04
CA VAL A 260 28.58 27.81 -3.71
C VAL A 260 29.97 28.10 -4.28
N ARG A 261 30.05 28.65 -5.50
CA ARG A 261 31.33 29.07 -6.10
C ARG A 261 31.98 30.27 -5.39
N ALA A 262 31.20 31.10 -4.71
CA ALA A 262 31.72 32.22 -3.94
C ALA A 262 32.30 31.78 -2.59
N SER A 263 31.93 30.58 -2.09
CA SER A 263 32.31 30.01 -0.80
C SER A 263 31.81 30.75 0.45
N SER A 264 31.75 32.09 0.42
CA SER A 264 31.27 32.91 1.53
C SER A 264 30.72 34.24 1.02
N ILE A 265 29.72 34.75 1.73
CA ILE A 265 29.09 36.06 1.51
C ILE A 265 29.27 36.85 2.81
N TYR A 266 29.80 38.07 2.71
CA TYR A 266 30.13 38.89 3.88
C TYR A 266 29.09 39.99 4.12
N THR A 267 28.53 40.53 3.04
CA THR A 267 27.44 41.51 3.12
C THR A 267 26.28 41.14 2.21
N ARG A 268 25.06 41.56 2.56
CA ARG A 268 23.88 41.43 1.70
C ARG A 268 24.09 42.11 0.34
N LYS A 269 24.90 43.17 0.27
CA LYS A 269 25.24 43.84 -1.01
C LYS A 269 25.96 42.92 -1.98
N ASP A 270 26.72 41.94 -1.49
CA ASP A 270 27.43 40.97 -2.34
C ASP A 270 26.46 40.09 -3.14
N LEU A 271 25.25 39.85 -2.64
CA LEU A 271 24.22 39.09 -3.34
C LEU A 271 23.86 39.69 -4.71
N LEU A 272 24.00 41.01 -4.89
CA LEU A 272 23.79 41.67 -6.19
C LEU A 272 24.78 41.18 -7.27
N LYS A 273 25.97 40.71 -6.88
CA LYS A 273 26.99 40.16 -7.79
C LYS A 273 26.58 38.79 -8.35
N HIS A 274 25.61 38.10 -7.72
CA HIS A 274 25.18 36.75 -8.07
C HIS A 274 23.97 36.69 -9.01
N LYS A 275 23.82 37.68 -9.90
CA LYS A 275 22.73 37.78 -10.90
C LYS A 275 21.33 37.90 -10.31
N LEU A 276 21.21 38.37 -9.07
CA LEU A 276 19.96 38.79 -8.48
C LEU A 276 19.55 40.14 -9.09
N GLY A 277 18.49 40.14 -9.90
CA GLY A 277 17.94 41.39 -10.44
C GLY A 277 17.44 42.31 -9.32
N ARG A 278 17.57 43.63 -9.49
CA ARG A 278 17.24 44.63 -8.43
C ARG A 278 15.89 44.41 -7.74
N LYS A 279 14.83 44.11 -8.51
CA LYS A 279 13.49 43.84 -7.93
C LYS A 279 13.47 42.57 -7.08
N VAL A 280 14.19 41.53 -7.51
CA VAL A 280 14.30 40.27 -6.77
C VAL A 280 15.11 40.48 -5.49
N PHE A 281 16.20 41.25 -5.58
CA PHE A 281 17.02 41.62 -4.44
C PHE A 281 16.18 42.30 -3.35
N VAL A 282 15.44 43.37 -3.70
CA VAL A 282 14.58 44.09 -2.74
C VAL A 282 13.53 43.17 -2.10
N ASN A 283 12.94 42.25 -2.88
CA ASN A 283 11.95 41.34 -2.32
C ASN A 283 12.55 40.25 -1.41
N ALA A 284 13.79 39.81 -1.66
CA ALA A 284 14.38 38.64 -1.00
C ALA A 284 15.30 38.99 0.17
N VAL A 285 16.03 40.11 0.08
CA VAL A 285 17.22 40.35 0.90
C VAL A 285 16.95 40.41 2.40
N GLY A 286 15.79 40.92 2.82
CA GLY A 286 15.41 40.97 4.25
C GLY A 286 15.23 39.59 4.89
N PHE A 287 15.06 38.54 4.07
CA PHE A 287 14.88 37.16 4.52
C PHE A 287 16.16 36.32 4.39
N LEU A 288 17.20 36.86 3.75
CA LEU A 288 18.50 36.23 3.61
C LEU A 288 19.41 36.77 4.72
N ARG A 289 19.70 35.92 5.70
CA ARG A 289 20.60 36.20 6.81
C ARG A 289 22.04 36.02 6.33
N VAL A 290 22.90 36.99 6.62
CA VAL A 290 24.34 36.90 6.36
C VAL A 290 25.05 37.10 7.69
N CYS A 291 25.56 36.01 8.25
CA CYS A 291 26.29 36.01 9.51
C CYS A 291 27.56 35.14 9.40
N ARG A 292 28.37 35.16 10.46
CA ARG A 292 29.61 34.38 10.57
C ARG A 292 29.32 32.89 10.81
N SER A 293 28.82 32.21 9.78
CA SER A 293 28.51 30.78 9.82
C SER A 293 29.24 30.02 8.70
N GLY A 294 29.30 28.69 8.83
CA GLY A 294 29.97 27.82 7.85
C GLY A 294 31.42 28.23 7.58
N ASN A 295 31.81 28.27 6.30
CA ASN A 295 33.15 28.70 5.90
C ASN A 295 33.48 30.15 6.30
N ALA A 296 32.47 31.00 6.51
CA ALA A 296 32.65 32.40 6.84
C ALA A 296 32.93 32.64 8.33
N ALA A 297 32.74 31.62 9.19
CA ALA A 297 32.92 31.71 10.64
C ALA A 297 34.36 32.05 11.07
N SER A 298 35.36 31.63 10.28
CA SER A 298 36.78 31.88 10.56
C SER A 298 37.35 33.10 9.79
N SER A 299 36.51 33.80 9.03
CA SER A 299 36.93 34.92 8.21
C SER A 299 37.14 36.19 9.05
N SER A 300 38.20 36.95 8.72
CA SER A 300 38.45 38.28 9.27
C SER A 300 37.84 39.41 8.43
N GLU A 301 37.12 39.07 7.35
CA GLU A 301 36.40 40.04 6.52
C GLU A 301 35.29 40.75 7.32
N PHE A 302 34.96 41.98 6.90
CA PHE A 302 33.95 42.80 7.54
C PHE A 302 32.53 42.22 7.34
N PHE A 303 31.76 42.15 8.42
CA PHE A 303 30.34 41.80 8.40
C PHE A 303 29.52 42.98 8.93
N ASP A 304 28.45 43.33 8.22
CA ASP A 304 27.49 44.32 8.73
C ASP A 304 26.59 43.64 9.78
N LEU A 305 26.61 44.13 11.02
CA LEU A 305 25.83 43.57 12.12
C LEU A 305 24.31 43.60 11.86
N LEU A 306 23.83 44.50 11.00
CA LEU A 306 22.43 44.57 10.60
C LEU A 306 22.05 43.49 9.57
N ASP A 307 23.01 42.90 8.85
CA ASP A 307 22.76 41.79 7.95
C ASP A 307 22.43 40.48 8.71
N ASP A 308 22.79 40.45 10.00
CA ASP A 308 22.37 39.45 10.99
C ASP A 308 21.02 39.79 11.66
N THR A 309 20.16 40.55 10.98
CA THR A 309 18.80 40.87 11.44
C THR A 309 17.78 40.84 10.28
N ARG A 310 16.49 40.76 10.59
CA ARG A 310 15.41 40.88 9.58
C ARG A 310 15.18 42.32 9.10
N ILE A 311 15.97 43.28 9.57
CA ILE A 311 15.88 44.66 9.13
C ILE A 311 16.23 44.69 7.64
N HIS A 312 15.36 45.28 6.83
CA HIS A 312 15.62 45.42 5.40
C HIS A 312 16.64 46.55 5.15
N PRO A 313 17.58 46.43 4.17
CA PRO A 313 18.57 47.46 3.87
C PRO A 313 18.03 48.88 3.64
N GLU A 314 16.78 49.02 3.18
CA GLU A 314 16.11 50.32 3.03
C GLU A 314 15.85 51.05 4.36
N SER A 315 15.91 50.32 5.47
CA SER A 315 15.65 50.79 6.82
C SER A 315 16.91 50.78 7.70
N TYR A 316 18.09 50.50 7.15
CA TYR A 316 19.35 50.52 7.92
C TYR A 316 19.59 51.89 8.54
N LEU A 317 19.44 52.97 7.78
CA LEU A 317 19.60 54.33 8.32
C LEU A 317 18.72 54.57 9.56
N CYS A 318 17.47 54.08 9.52
CA CYS A 318 16.53 54.21 10.64
C CYS A 318 16.97 53.38 11.86
N ALA A 319 17.48 52.16 11.65
CA ALA A 319 18.04 51.34 12.72
C ALA A 319 19.31 51.94 13.33
N GLN A 320 20.17 52.52 12.50
CA GLN A 320 21.41 53.16 12.92
C GLN A 320 21.15 54.43 13.73
N GLU A 321 20.18 55.25 13.34
CA GLU A 321 19.73 56.41 14.11
C GLU A 321 19.13 56.01 15.46
N LEU A 322 18.29 54.97 15.48
CA LEU A 322 17.73 54.43 16.71
C LEU A 322 18.82 53.91 17.64
N ALA A 323 19.80 53.17 17.11
CA ALA A 323 20.93 52.66 17.86
C ALA A 323 21.75 53.77 18.50
N ARG A 324 22.11 54.78 17.69
CA ARG A 324 22.86 55.95 18.13
C ARG A 324 22.12 56.73 19.21
N ASP A 325 20.83 56.99 19.04
CA ASP A 325 20.05 57.81 19.99
C ASP A 325 19.95 57.17 21.37
N VAL A 326 19.73 55.85 21.42
CA VAL A 326 19.69 55.10 22.68
C VAL A 326 21.09 55.07 23.31
N TYR A 327 22.13 54.87 22.51
CA TYR A 327 23.52 54.86 23.00
C TYR A 327 23.95 56.22 23.58
N MET A 328 23.59 57.33 22.93
CA MET A 328 23.86 58.69 23.42
C MET A 328 23.06 59.03 24.68
N ALA A 329 21.82 58.56 24.79
CA ALA A 329 21.00 58.73 26.00
C ALA A 329 21.62 58.05 27.24
N ASP A 330 22.55 57.11 27.05
CA ASP A 330 23.26 56.42 28.12
C ASP A 330 24.48 57.19 28.65
N GLY A 331 24.78 58.36 28.08
CA GLY A 331 25.88 59.22 28.52
C GLY A 331 27.27 58.72 28.13
N GLN A 332 27.36 57.83 27.12
CA GLN A 332 28.65 57.41 26.55
C GLN A 332 29.09 58.40 25.47
N ASP A 333 30.33 58.87 25.56
CA ASP A 333 30.93 59.90 24.69
C ASP A 333 32.09 59.24 23.92
N VAL A 334 31.96 59.04 22.60
CA VAL A 334 32.96 58.29 21.80
C VAL A 334 33.04 58.78 20.34
N ASN A 335 34.25 58.67 19.77
CA ASN A 335 34.68 59.08 18.41
C ASN A 335 33.77 58.62 17.25
N ASP A 336 33.55 59.51 16.26
CA ASP A 336 32.56 59.41 15.18
C ASP A 336 32.61 58.17 14.26
N GLU A 337 33.75 57.48 14.09
CA GLU A 337 33.90 56.42 13.08
C GLU A 337 33.42 55.02 13.53
N ASP A 338 33.47 54.71 14.84
CA ASP A 338 33.11 53.39 15.40
C ASP A 338 31.81 53.39 16.22
N ILE A 339 31.11 54.55 16.30
CA ILE A 339 29.90 54.73 17.13
C ILE A 339 28.84 53.68 16.82
N LEU A 340 28.67 53.33 15.55
CA LEU A 340 27.52 52.54 15.13
C LEU A 340 27.64 51.06 15.48
N GLU A 341 28.81 50.46 15.25
CA GLU A 341 29.07 49.05 15.59
C GLU A 341 29.00 48.89 17.12
N THR A 342 29.70 49.77 17.84
CA THR A 342 29.67 49.85 19.31
C THR A 342 28.26 50.05 19.85
N ALA A 343 27.44 50.90 19.23
CA ALA A 343 26.06 51.13 19.66
C ALA A 343 25.18 49.89 19.47
N ILE A 344 25.32 49.16 18.36
CA ILE A 344 24.56 47.93 18.10
C ILE A 344 24.99 46.82 19.06
N GLU A 345 26.28 46.68 19.34
CA GLU A 345 26.78 45.72 20.34
C GLU A 345 26.29 46.05 21.74
N HIS A 346 26.41 47.32 22.17
CA HIS A 346 25.89 47.81 23.46
C HIS A 346 24.39 47.55 23.64
N MET A 347 23.62 47.68 22.55
CA MET A 347 22.19 47.37 22.55
C MET A 347 21.88 45.89 22.82
N ARG A 348 22.69 44.98 22.27
CA ARG A 348 22.56 43.54 22.48
C ARG A 348 22.94 43.17 23.92
N GLU A 349 23.93 43.84 24.49
CA GLU A 349 24.34 43.66 25.89
C GLU A 349 23.33 44.24 26.89
N ASN A 350 22.63 45.32 26.52
CA ASN A 350 21.71 46.05 27.40
C ASN A 350 20.26 46.11 26.86
N PRO A 351 19.57 44.96 26.71
CA PRO A 351 18.28 44.89 26.04
C PRO A 351 17.14 45.61 26.79
N CYS A 352 17.29 45.87 28.09
CA CYS A 352 16.27 46.52 28.91
C CYS A 352 15.92 47.95 28.43
N ARG A 353 16.89 48.70 27.91
CA ARG A 353 16.67 50.08 27.46
C ARG A 353 15.84 50.14 26.18
N LEU A 354 16.11 49.25 25.25
CA LEU A 354 15.28 49.06 24.06
C LEU A 354 13.87 48.58 24.41
N LYS A 355 13.71 47.69 25.40
CA LYS A 355 12.38 47.23 25.85
C LYS A 355 11.52 48.37 26.42
N CYS A 356 12.15 49.32 27.12
CA CYS A 356 11.46 50.47 27.72
C CYS A 356 11.25 51.64 26.75
N LEU A 357 11.80 51.60 25.54
CA LEU A 357 11.65 52.70 24.58
C LEU A 357 10.22 52.76 24.04
N GLU A 358 9.56 53.89 24.23
CA GLU A 358 8.28 54.19 23.58
C GLU A 358 8.48 54.60 22.12
N VAL A 359 7.99 53.79 21.19
CA VAL A 359 8.18 53.99 19.74
C VAL A 359 7.34 55.14 19.20
N ASP A 360 6.15 55.39 19.76
CA ASP A 360 5.26 56.46 19.29
C ASP A 360 5.83 57.88 19.48
N PRO A 361 6.33 58.27 20.67
CA PRO A 361 7.02 59.54 20.86
C PRO A 361 8.28 59.64 20.00
N TYR A 362 9.07 58.55 19.92
CA TYR A 362 10.30 58.53 19.12
C TYR A 362 10.01 58.78 17.63
N ALA A 363 9.01 58.09 17.08
CA ALA A 363 8.60 58.24 15.68
C ALA A 363 8.18 59.68 15.34
N ARG A 364 7.48 60.38 16.25
CA ARG A 364 7.13 61.79 16.08
C ARG A 364 8.37 62.70 16.11
N SER A 365 9.29 62.44 17.04
CA SER A 365 10.50 63.27 17.20
C SER A 365 11.45 63.22 16.00
N ARG A 366 11.49 62.08 15.29
CA ARG A 366 12.38 61.82 14.15
C ARG A 366 11.68 61.83 12.78
N ASN A 367 10.42 62.27 12.69
CA ASN A 367 9.61 62.26 11.46
C ASN A 367 9.43 60.86 10.81
N PHE A 368 9.34 59.81 11.62
CA PHE A 368 9.11 58.42 11.21
C PHE A 368 7.68 57.92 11.50
N GLU A 369 6.70 58.83 11.51
CA GLU A 369 5.31 58.51 11.86
C GLU A 369 4.66 57.45 10.95
N ASN A 370 5.10 57.37 9.69
CA ASN A 370 4.68 56.37 8.71
C ASN A 370 5.41 55.02 8.86
N LYS A 371 6.41 54.92 9.73
CA LYS A 371 7.27 53.74 9.94
C LYS A 371 7.17 53.17 11.36
N LYS A 372 6.11 53.47 12.11
CA LYS A 372 5.93 53.01 13.50
C LYS A 372 6.07 51.49 13.66
N ASP A 373 5.37 50.72 12.83
CA ASP A 373 5.46 49.26 12.88
C ASP A 373 6.86 48.77 12.50
N THR A 374 7.50 49.43 11.53
CA THR A 374 8.89 49.15 11.13
C THR A 374 9.86 49.42 12.27
N LEU A 375 9.73 50.56 12.95
CA LEU A 375 10.52 50.91 14.13
C LEU A 375 10.32 49.92 15.28
N ASN A 376 9.08 49.48 15.52
CA ASN A 376 8.79 48.43 16.50
C ASN A 376 9.51 47.12 16.15
N ARG A 377 9.56 46.71 14.87
CA ARG A 377 10.29 45.52 14.44
C ARG A 377 11.80 45.70 14.49
N ILE A 378 12.32 46.86 14.08
CA ILE A 378 13.73 47.21 14.21
C ILE A 378 14.16 47.12 15.68
N ARG A 379 13.36 47.68 16.60
CA ARG A 379 13.62 47.62 18.04
C ARG A 379 13.76 46.18 18.53
N LEU A 380 12.86 45.28 18.11
CA LEU A 380 12.93 43.85 18.47
C LEU A 380 14.15 43.15 17.87
N GLU A 381 14.48 43.43 16.61
CA GLU A 381 15.62 42.83 15.92
C GLU A 381 16.98 43.37 16.43
N LEU A 382 17.03 44.61 16.93
CA LEU A 382 18.22 45.14 17.62
C LEU A 382 18.42 44.52 19.01
N ILE A 383 17.33 44.15 19.70
CA ILE A 383 17.42 43.36 20.94
C ILE A 383 17.97 41.97 20.64
N GLN A 384 17.41 41.28 19.64
CA GLN A 384 17.74 39.90 19.33
C GLN A 384 17.53 39.63 17.84
N GLY A 385 18.64 39.70 17.08
CA GLY A 385 18.63 39.53 15.62
C GLY A 385 18.16 38.14 15.21
N PHE A 386 17.30 38.07 14.20
CA PHE A 386 16.78 36.81 13.66
C PHE A 386 16.18 35.85 14.70
N GLN A 387 15.56 36.37 15.76
CA GLN A 387 14.87 35.53 16.75
C GLN A 387 13.91 34.53 16.08
N ASP A 388 13.92 33.26 16.51
CA ASP A 388 13.04 32.24 15.95
C ASP A 388 11.65 32.34 16.60
N TRP A 389 10.65 32.71 15.80
CA TRP A 389 9.27 32.92 16.25
C TRP A 389 8.41 31.65 16.17
N ARG A 390 8.99 30.54 15.69
CA ARG A 390 8.29 29.27 15.56
C ARG A 390 7.89 28.72 16.93
N LYS A 391 6.85 27.88 16.93
CA LYS A 391 6.46 27.14 18.13
C LYS A 391 7.66 26.27 18.56
N PRO A 392 8.12 26.36 19.82
CA PRO A 392 9.17 25.47 20.32
C PRO A 392 8.78 24.01 20.11
N TYR A 393 9.77 23.15 19.84
CA TYR A 393 9.52 21.72 19.75
C TYR A 393 8.99 21.21 21.10
N VAL A 394 7.89 20.46 21.04
CA VAL A 394 7.32 19.76 22.20
C VAL A 394 7.47 18.27 21.96
N LYS A 395 8.00 17.56 22.96
CA LYS A 395 8.12 16.10 22.90
C LYS A 395 6.73 15.48 22.82
N PRO A 396 6.52 14.46 21.97
CA PRO A 396 5.24 13.77 21.89
C PRO A 396 4.79 13.24 23.25
N ASN A 397 3.50 13.43 23.55
CA ASN A 397 2.90 12.85 24.75
C ASN A 397 2.68 11.33 24.56
N GLN A 398 2.21 10.64 25.60
CA GLN A 398 2.04 9.18 25.56
C GLN A 398 1.05 8.71 24.48
N ASP A 399 -0.03 9.47 24.27
CA ASP A 399 -1.07 9.14 23.29
C ASP A 399 -0.58 9.40 21.87
N GLU A 400 0.11 10.52 21.64
CA GLU A 400 0.76 10.85 20.38
C GLU A 400 1.82 9.82 20.00
N GLU A 401 2.66 9.39 20.96
CA GLU A 401 3.59 8.29 20.73
C GLU A 401 2.86 7.00 20.36
N PHE A 402 1.77 6.68 21.06
CA PHE A 402 0.94 5.52 20.75
C PHE A 402 0.40 5.59 19.31
N TYR A 403 -0.15 6.74 18.90
CA TYR A 403 -0.65 6.95 17.54
C TYR A 403 0.47 6.84 16.50
N MET A 404 1.66 7.37 16.78
CA MET A 404 2.81 7.23 15.88
C MET A 404 3.27 5.77 15.71
N PHE A 405 3.30 4.97 16.79
CA PHE A 405 3.73 3.57 16.71
C PHE A 405 2.68 2.62 16.14
N THR A 406 1.39 2.96 16.23
CA THR A 406 0.29 2.11 15.80
C THR A 406 -0.30 2.52 14.45
N GLY A 407 -0.17 3.78 14.07
CA GLY A 407 -0.88 4.36 12.91
C GLY A 407 -2.36 4.63 13.17
N GLU A 408 -2.84 4.43 14.40
CA GLU A 408 -4.20 4.77 14.82
C GLU A 408 -4.31 6.27 15.13
N THR A 409 -5.53 6.79 15.18
CA THR A 409 -5.86 8.16 15.57
C THR A 409 -6.95 8.16 16.64
N GLU A 410 -7.21 9.30 17.26
CA GLU A 410 -8.32 9.45 18.23
C GLU A 410 -9.69 9.10 17.61
N GLU A 411 -9.84 9.26 16.28
CA GLU A 411 -11.06 8.85 15.57
C GLU A 411 -11.13 7.32 15.35
N THR A 412 -9.99 6.66 15.16
CA THR A 412 -9.92 5.20 14.93
C THR A 412 -9.79 4.38 16.20
N LEU A 413 -9.39 4.98 17.32
CA LEU A 413 -9.35 4.36 18.63
C LEU A 413 -9.50 5.42 19.74
N SER A 414 -10.60 5.35 20.49
CA SER A 414 -10.86 6.25 21.62
C SER A 414 -11.29 5.51 22.88
N GLU A 415 -11.18 6.19 24.02
CA GLU A 415 -11.67 5.66 25.29
C GLU A 415 -13.18 5.38 25.21
N GLY A 416 -13.58 4.16 25.60
CA GLY A 416 -14.96 3.68 25.50
C GLY A 416 -15.22 2.73 24.31
N ASP A 417 -14.28 2.62 23.37
CA ASP A 417 -14.39 1.66 22.27
C ASP A 417 -14.34 0.21 22.73
N ILE A 418 -15.21 -0.62 22.15
CA ILE A 418 -15.24 -2.07 22.40
C ILE A 418 -14.32 -2.77 21.40
N LEU A 419 -13.19 -3.28 21.89
CA LEU A 419 -12.18 -3.97 21.10
C LEU A 419 -12.25 -5.49 21.26
N THR A 420 -12.09 -6.21 20.15
CA THR A 420 -11.91 -7.66 20.21
C THR A 420 -10.44 -8.00 20.43
N CYS A 421 -10.11 -8.49 21.63
CA CYS A 421 -8.74 -8.78 22.05
C CYS A 421 -8.48 -10.28 22.26
N LYS A 422 -7.26 -10.72 21.97
CA LYS A 422 -6.75 -12.04 22.38
C LYS A 422 -5.92 -11.90 23.65
N ILE A 423 -6.18 -12.75 24.64
CA ILE A 423 -5.36 -12.81 25.85
C ILE A 423 -4.00 -13.43 25.50
N LYS A 424 -2.91 -12.68 25.73
CA LYS A 424 -1.53 -13.14 25.57
C LYS A 424 -0.98 -13.80 26.83
N SER A 425 -1.19 -13.16 27.98
CA SER A 425 -0.65 -13.62 29.26
C SER A 425 -1.50 -13.07 30.40
N ILE A 426 -1.59 -13.83 31.49
CA ILE A 426 -2.30 -13.45 32.70
C ILE A 426 -1.31 -13.52 33.85
N GLN A 427 -0.96 -12.36 34.42
CA GLN A 427 -0.17 -12.27 35.63
C GLN A 427 -1.09 -12.18 36.85
N LYS A 428 -1.43 -13.34 37.43
CA LYS A 428 -2.38 -13.45 38.54
C LYS A 428 -1.94 -12.67 39.79
N THR A 429 -0.64 -12.63 40.08
CA THR A 429 -0.08 -11.97 41.27
C THR A 429 -0.26 -10.46 41.22
N GLN A 430 -0.09 -9.85 40.05
CA GLN A 430 -0.25 -8.42 39.83
C GLN A 430 -1.66 -8.04 39.35
N ARG A 431 -2.56 -9.04 39.19
CA ARG A 431 -3.90 -8.88 38.62
C ARG A 431 -3.89 -8.17 37.26
N LEU A 432 -2.87 -8.45 36.44
CA LEU A 432 -2.69 -7.88 35.11
C LEU A 432 -2.99 -8.91 34.02
N VAL A 433 -3.70 -8.48 32.98
CA VAL A 433 -3.98 -9.28 31.77
C VAL A 433 -3.39 -8.56 30.57
N TYR A 434 -2.45 -9.21 29.88
CA TYR A 434 -1.88 -8.70 28.65
C TYR A 434 -2.75 -9.13 27.47
N LEU A 435 -3.27 -8.15 26.75
CA LEU A 435 -4.14 -8.34 25.60
C LEU A 435 -3.39 -8.06 24.29
N SER A 436 -3.87 -8.64 23.20
CA SER A 436 -3.42 -8.35 21.85
C SER A 436 -4.64 -8.07 20.99
N CYS A 437 -4.77 -6.83 20.54
CA CYS A 437 -5.74 -6.47 19.51
C CYS A 437 -5.14 -6.71 18.12
N ARG A 438 -5.98 -6.99 17.11
CA ARG A 438 -5.61 -6.90 15.69
C ARG A 438 -6.33 -5.68 15.11
N GLU A 439 -5.66 -4.96 14.21
CA GLU A 439 -6.26 -3.87 13.43
C GLU A 439 -7.61 -4.31 12.81
N GLY A 440 -8.60 -3.42 12.88
CA GLY A 440 -9.87 -3.55 12.15
C GLY A 440 -10.99 -4.36 12.80
N LEU A 441 -10.87 -4.78 14.07
CA LEU A 441 -11.95 -5.50 14.79
C LEU A 441 -12.71 -4.58 15.77
N ARG A 442 -13.12 -3.40 15.29
CA ARG A 442 -14.22 -2.65 15.93
C ARG A 442 -15.51 -3.41 15.67
N ASN A 443 -16.24 -3.76 16.73
CA ASN A 443 -17.63 -4.16 16.55
C ASN A 443 -18.40 -2.92 16.06
N ALA A 444 -18.79 -2.92 14.78
CA ALA A 444 -19.58 -1.86 14.13
C ALA A 444 -20.97 -1.60 14.75
N GLN A 445 -21.25 -2.15 15.94
CA GLN A 445 -22.51 -2.03 16.65
C GLN A 445 -22.54 -0.86 17.64
N SER A 446 -21.41 -0.18 17.86
CA SER A 446 -21.32 0.97 18.78
C SER A 446 -20.97 2.29 18.08
N GLN A 447 -21.20 2.42 16.76
CA GLN A 447 -21.37 3.77 16.22
C GLN A 447 -22.66 4.33 16.81
N ASN A 448 -22.51 5.40 17.60
CA ASN A 448 -23.56 6.15 18.27
C ASN A 448 -24.83 6.27 17.40
N LYS A 449 -25.89 5.57 17.82
CA LYS A 449 -27.26 5.83 17.34
C LYS A 449 -27.77 7.23 17.72
N GLU A 450 -27.01 7.99 18.50
CA GLU A 450 -27.46 9.24 19.10
C GLU A 450 -27.22 10.48 18.23
N ASN A 451 -26.62 10.35 17.04
CA ASN A 451 -26.36 11.51 16.17
C ASN A 451 -26.65 11.21 14.69
N MET A 452 -27.82 10.64 14.41
CA MET A 452 -28.30 10.49 13.03
C MET A 452 -28.89 11.83 12.56
N ASP A 453 -28.35 12.36 11.47
CA ASP A 453 -28.86 13.55 10.79
C ASP A 453 -30.37 13.36 10.45
N PRO A 454 -31.25 14.33 10.71
CA PRO A 454 -32.65 14.31 10.27
C PRO A 454 -32.86 14.04 8.77
N TYR A 455 -31.86 14.31 7.93
CA TYR A 455 -31.86 14.03 6.49
C TYR A 455 -31.22 12.68 6.10
N TYR A 456 -30.81 11.87 7.08
CA TYR A 456 -30.28 10.54 6.85
C TYR A 456 -31.43 9.55 6.53
N TYR A 457 -31.65 9.29 5.24
CA TYR A 457 -32.63 8.31 4.78
C TYR A 457 -32.05 6.88 4.78
N GLU A 458 -32.30 6.11 5.85
CA GLU A 458 -31.85 4.71 6.02
C GLU A 458 -32.33 3.75 4.90
N ASP A 459 -33.49 4.03 4.29
CA ASP A 459 -34.19 3.05 3.45
C ASP A 459 -33.48 2.70 2.14
N ARG A 460 -32.57 3.54 1.64
CA ARG A 460 -31.90 3.30 0.34
C ARG A 460 -30.65 2.41 0.48
N ASN A 461 -29.84 2.67 1.51
CA ASN A 461 -28.58 1.95 1.74
C ASN A 461 -28.79 0.60 2.42
N ASN A 462 -29.79 0.44 3.29
CA ASN A 462 -30.10 -0.86 3.90
C ASN A 462 -30.66 -1.84 2.86
N LEU A 463 -31.51 -1.38 1.95
CA LEU A 463 -32.05 -2.23 0.88
C LEU A 463 -30.95 -2.70 -0.08
N GLU A 464 -29.99 -1.82 -0.42
CA GLU A 464 -28.84 -2.17 -1.26
C GLU A 464 -27.86 -3.08 -0.54
N ASN A 465 -27.50 -2.80 0.71
CA ASN A 465 -26.61 -3.65 1.50
C ASN A 465 -27.23 -5.01 1.84
N GLU A 466 -28.53 -5.09 2.10
CA GLU A 466 -29.22 -6.37 2.29
C GLU A 466 -29.32 -7.14 0.97
N LYS A 467 -29.59 -6.46 -0.15
CA LYS A 467 -29.54 -7.09 -1.48
C LYS A 467 -28.13 -7.58 -1.81
N GLU A 468 -27.09 -6.82 -1.48
CA GLU A 468 -25.70 -7.17 -1.78
C GLU A 468 -25.17 -8.26 -0.85
N LYS A 469 -25.51 -8.22 0.44
CA LYS A 469 -25.22 -9.31 1.40
C LYS A 469 -26.00 -10.57 1.06
N ALA A 470 -27.27 -10.45 0.67
CA ALA A 470 -28.07 -11.57 0.18
C ALA A 470 -27.53 -12.10 -1.16
N CYS A 471 -27.00 -11.24 -2.03
CA CYS A 471 -26.36 -11.64 -3.28
C CYS A 471 -25.04 -12.39 -3.02
N LYS A 472 -24.15 -11.83 -2.18
CA LYS A 472 -22.89 -12.46 -1.77
C LYS A 472 -23.11 -13.76 -0.99
N ALA A 473 -24.11 -13.81 -0.10
CA ALA A 473 -24.50 -15.03 0.61
C ALA A 473 -25.10 -16.08 -0.33
N LYS A 474 -25.91 -15.66 -1.33
CA LYS A 474 -26.41 -16.55 -2.40
C LYS A 474 -25.29 -17.07 -3.29
N GLU A 475 -24.27 -16.26 -3.61
CA GLU A 475 -23.09 -16.71 -4.37
C GLU A 475 -22.24 -17.72 -3.59
N LEU A 476 -21.97 -17.45 -2.30
CA LEU A 476 -21.23 -18.37 -1.44
C LEU A 476 -21.99 -19.68 -1.18
N ALA A 477 -23.31 -19.62 -1.06
CA ALA A 477 -24.16 -20.81 -0.92
C ALA A 477 -24.31 -21.61 -2.23
N LYS A 478 -24.15 -20.98 -3.40
CA LYS A 478 -24.24 -21.64 -4.72
C LYS A 478 -23.01 -22.45 -5.12
N LYS A 479 -21.84 -22.26 -4.50
CA LYS A 479 -20.63 -23.04 -4.82
C LYS A 479 -20.71 -24.45 -4.22
N HIS A 480 -21.53 -25.31 -4.83
CA HIS A 480 -21.67 -26.74 -4.48
C HIS A 480 -20.46 -27.61 -4.87
N PHE A 481 -19.28 -27.03 -5.09
CA PHE A 481 -18.06 -27.75 -5.44
C PHE A 481 -16.82 -27.11 -4.79
N LYS A 482 -15.79 -27.92 -4.55
CA LYS A 482 -14.49 -27.43 -4.08
C LYS A 482 -13.65 -27.00 -5.28
N SER A 483 -13.18 -25.75 -5.28
CA SER A 483 -12.27 -25.23 -6.31
C SER A 483 -11.00 -26.08 -6.43
N ARG A 484 -10.54 -26.32 -7.66
CA ARG A 484 -9.45 -27.25 -8.01
C ARG A 484 -8.25 -26.50 -8.58
N MET A 485 -7.04 -26.99 -8.31
CA MET A 485 -5.79 -26.42 -8.82
C MET A 485 -5.36 -27.19 -10.09
N ILE A 486 -6.15 -27.09 -11.15
CA ILE A 486 -5.90 -27.77 -12.43
C ILE A 486 -5.70 -26.69 -13.49
N VAL A 487 -4.57 -26.73 -14.18
CA VAL A 487 -4.24 -25.80 -15.27
C VAL A 487 -4.44 -26.56 -16.57
N HIS A 488 -5.58 -26.36 -17.24
CA HIS A 488 -5.88 -26.97 -18.53
C HIS A 488 -6.86 -26.09 -19.31
N PRO A 489 -6.70 -25.90 -20.64
CA PRO A 489 -7.53 -24.98 -21.43
C PRO A 489 -9.03 -25.30 -21.39
N ARG A 490 -9.38 -26.59 -21.28
CA ARG A 490 -10.78 -27.07 -21.20
C ARG A 490 -11.28 -27.26 -19.76
N PHE A 491 -10.53 -26.84 -18.74
CA PHE A 491 -10.92 -26.95 -17.34
C PHE A 491 -11.24 -25.59 -16.72
N GLN A 492 -12.38 -25.45 -16.04
CA GLN A 492 -12.74 -24.23 -15.31
C GLN A 492 -13.44 -24.54 -13.98
N ASN A 493 -13.17 -23.73 -12.95
CA ASN A 493 -13.80 -23.85 -11.63
C ASN A 493 -15.17 -23.16 -11.61
N ILE A 494 -16.16 -23.81 -12.21
CA ILE A 494 -17.53 -23.29 -12.44
C ILE A 494 -18.60 -24.31 -12.06
N THR A 495 -19.83 -23.85 -11.82
CA THR A 495 -20.99 -24.72 -11.56
C THR A 495 -21.50 -25.42 -12.83
N ALA A 496 -22.44 -26.37 -12.68
CA ALA A 496 -23.08 -27.02 -13.82
C ALA A 496 -23.87 -26.03 -14.68
N ASP A 497 -24.57 -25.10 -14.03
CA ASP A 497 -25.42 -24.10 -14.69
C ASP A 497 -24.55 -23.08 -15.46
N GLU A 498 -23.49 -22.56 -14.82
CA GLU A 498 -22.51 -21.68 -15.46
C GLU A 498 -21.83 -22.34 -16.67
N ALA A 499 -21.51 -23.64 -16.56
CA ALA A 499 -20.94 -24.38 -17.68
C ALA A 499 -21.91 -24.48 -18.86
N MET A 500 -23.20 -24.73 -18.60
CA MET A 500 -24.23 -24.78 -19.65
C MET A 500 -24.43 -23.41 -20.30
N GLU A 501 -24.44 -22.33 -19.52
CA GLU A 501 -24.54 -20.96 -20.03
C GLU A 501 -23.37 -20.60 -20.95
N MET A 502 -22.13 -20.92 -20.56
CA MET A 502 -20.95 -20.62 -21.39
C MET A 502 -20.87 -21.40 -22.70
N VAL A 503 -21.46 -22.60 -22.77
CA VAL A 503 -21.53 -23.36 -24.02
C VAL A 503 -22.82 -23.09 -24.80
N ALA A 504 -23.79 -22.38 -24.24
CA ALA A 504 -25.11 -22.16 -24.84
C ALA A 504 -25.00 -21.46 -26.21
N ASP A 505 -24.13 -20.47 -26.34
CA ASP A 505 -23.97 -19.71 -27.60
C ASP A 505 -22.96 -20.33 -28.58
N LYS A 506 -22.36 -21.47 -28.23
CA LYS A 506 -21.32 -22.14 -29.04
C LYS A 506 -21.89 -23.25 -29.93
N GLU A 507 -21.09 -23.77 -30.86
CA GLU A 507 -21.52 -24.85 -31.75
C GLU A 507 -21.73 -26.20 -31.03
N PRO A 508 -22.63 -27.07 -31.52
CA PRO A 508 -22.74 -28.46 -31.07
C PRO A 508 -21.39 -29.19 -31.12
N GLY A 509 -21.05 -29.85 -30.02
CA GLY A 509 -19.76 -30.51 -29.81
C GLY A 509 -18.80 -29.75 -28.89
N GLU A 510 -19.08 -28.50 -28.54
CA GLU A 510 -18.27 -27.79 -27.55
C GLU A 510 -18.38 -28.45 -26.16
N SER A 511 -17.23 -28.58 -25.49
CA SER A 511 -17.11 -29.24 -24.19
C SER A 511 -16.32 -28.43 -23.16
N ILE A 512 -16.69 -28.57 -21.89
CA ILE A 512 -15.98 -27.99 -20.75
C ILE A 512 -15.92 -29.01 -19.61
N ILE A 513 -14.76 -29.14 -19.00
CA ILE A 513 -14.53 -29.96 -17.81
C ILE A 513 -14.60 -29.05 -16.59
N ARG A 514 -15.36 -29.46 -15.58
CA ARG A 514 -15.57 -28.70 -14.34
C ARG A 514 -15.45 -29.60 -13.11
N PRO A 515 -15.26 -29.03 -11.92
CA PRO A 515 -15.35 -29.77 -10.66
C PRO A 515 -16.71 -30.45 -10.51
N SER A 516 -16.70 -31.65 -9.95
CA SER A 516 -17.93 -32.34 -9.57
C SER A 516 -18.34 -31.97 -8.15
N SER A 517 -19.65 -31.86 -7.91
CA SER A 517 -20.22 -31.75 -6.57
C SER A 517 -20.07 -33.03 -5.74
N ARG A 518 -19.74 -34.16 -6.39
CA ARG A 518 -19.49 -35.46 -5.74
C ARG A 518 -18.21 -35.50 -4.91
N GLY A 519 -17.33 -34.51 -5.07
CA GLY A 519 -16.14 -34.35 -4.26
C GLY A 519 -14.85 -34.22 -5.07
N PRO A 520 -13.70 -34.08 -4.40
CA PRO A 520 -12.42 -33.73 -5.02
C PRO A 520 -11.82 -34.83 -5.89
N SER A 521 -12.37 -36.05 -5.90
CA SER A 521 -11.90 -37.15 -6.76
C SER A 521 -12.76 -37.34 -8.01
N TYR A 522 -13.64 -36.38 -8.31
CA TYR A 522 -14.57 -36.44 -9.42
C TYR A 522 -14.52 -35.12 -10.20
N LEU A 523 -14.43 -35.24 -11.52
CA LEU A 523 -14.68 -34.15 -12.46
C LEU A 523 -15.93 -34.48 -13.28
N THR A 524 -16.54 -33.47 -13.87
CA THR A 524 -17.67 -33.68 -14.79
C THR A 524 -17.36 -32.97 -16.11
N LEU A 525 -17.40 -33.74 -17.20
CA LEU A 525 -17.38 -33.26 -18.57
C LEU A 525 -18.80 -32.85 -18.97
N THR A 526 -18.99 -31.57 -19.33
CA THR A 526 -20.22 -31.06 -19.94
C THR A 526 -19.99 -30.90 -21.43
N LEU A 527 -20.86 -31.47 -22.27
CA LEU A 527 -20.81 -31.42 -23.73
C LEU A 527 -22.13 -30.87 -24.29
N LYS A 528 -22.07 -29.88 -25.18
CA LYS A 528 -23.25 -29.43 -25.92
C LYS A 528 -23.60 -30.42 -27.03
N ILE A 529 -24.78 -31.06 -26.94
CA ILE A 529 -25.27 -31.98 -27.98
C ILE A 529 -26.07 -31.22 -29.03
N TYR A 530 -26.96 -30.34 -28.58
CA TYR A 530 -27.79 -29.52 -29.44
C TYR A 530 -28.25 -28.27 -28.66
N ASP A 531 -28.95 -27.36 -29.32
CA ASP A 531 -29.50 -26.19 -28.64
C ASP A 531 -30.46 -26.60 -27.51
N GLY A 532 -30.20 -26.10 -26.31
CA GLY A 532 -30.90 -26.48 -25.08
C GLY A 532 -30.71 -27.94 -24.61
N VAL A 533 -29.78 -28.72 -25.21
CA VAL A 533 -29.52 -30.12 -24.82
C VAL A 533 -28.04 -30.32 -24.51
N TYR A 534 -27.75 -30.51 -23.22
CA TYR A 534 -26.40 -30.71 -22.69
C TYR A 534 -26.24 -32.10 -22.08
N ALA A 535 -25.10 -32.71 -22.35
CA ALA A 535 -24.73 -34.03 -21.89
C ALA A 535 -23.64 -33.93 -20.80
N HIS A 536 -23.79 -34.64 -19.70
CA HIS A 536 -22.79 -34.67 -18.63
C HIS A 536 -22.22 -36.07 -18.41
N LYS A 537 -20.89 -36.17 -18.28
CA LYS A 537 -20.19 -37.40 -17.94
C LYS A 537 -19.24 -37.21 -16.78
N ASP A 538 -19.36 -38.08 -15.79
CA ASP A 538 -18.45 -38.13 -14.66
C ASP A 538 -17.12 -38.78 -15.05
N ILE A 539 -16.03 -38.13 -14.64
CA ILE A 539 -14.65 -38.59 -14.74
C ILE A 539 -14.16 -38.87 -13.32
N ILE A 540 -13.75 -40.10 -13.05
CA ILE A 540 -13.26 -40.52 -11.73
C ILE A 540 -11.75 -40.42 -11.70
N GLU A 541 -11.21 -39.69 -10.74
CA GLU A 541 -9.77 -39.49 -10.57
C GLU A 541 -9.18 -40.51 -9.59
N GLY A 542 -8.18 -41.27 -10.04
CA GLY A 542 -7.42 -42.24 -9.26
C GLY A 542 -6.02 -41.76 -8.89
N GLY A 543 -5.37 -42.48 -7.97
CA GLY A 543 -3.97 -42.25 -7.60
C GLY A 543 -3.69 -40.99 -6.77
N LYS A 544 -4.69 -40.46 -6.05
CA LYS A 544 -4.53 -39.32 -5.13
C LYS A 544 -4.03 -39.76 -3.76
N GLU A 545 -2.94 -39.16 -3.29
CA GLU A 545 -2.42 -39.38 -1.94
C GLU A 545 -3.19 -38.53 -0.92
N ASN A 546 -3.79 -39.17 0.09
CA ASN A 546 -4.53 -38.49 1.17
C ASN A 546 -3.63 -37.94 2.28
N LYS A 547 -2.46 -37.39 1.94
CA LYS A 547 -1.52 -36.82 2.92
C LYS A 547 -1.84 -35.37 3.27
N ASP A 548 -2.23 -34.55 2.28
CA ASP A 548 -2.52 -33.12 2.45
C ASP A 548 -3.76 -32.65 1.67
N ILE A 549 -4.40 -31.55 2.10
CA ILE A 549 -5.55 -30.96 1.37
C ILE A 549 -5.14 -30.53 -0.04
N THR A 550 -3.92 -30.02 -0.22
CA THR A 550 -3.41 -29.56 -1.52
C THR A 550 -3.19 -30.70 -2.51
N SER A 551 -2.80 -31.90 -2.07
CA SER A 551 -2.65 -33.06 -2.95
C SER A 551 -4.00 -33.56 -3.45
N MET A 552 -5.06 -33.46 -2.64
CA MET A 552 -6.42 -33.77 -3.07
C MET A 552 -6.96 -32.79 -4.12
N LEU A 553 -6.51 -31.53 -4.11
CA LEU A 553 -6.98 -30.46 -5.01
C LEU A 553 -6.35 -30.47 -6.41
N ARG A 554 -5.27 -31.23 -6.62
CA ARG A 554 -4.63 -31.45 -7.92
C ARG A 554 -5.30 -32.57 -8.72
N LEU A 555 -5.03 -32.63 -10.03
CA LEU A 555 -5.48 -33.71 -10.92
C LEU A 555 -4.91 -35.06 -10.44
N GLY A 556 -5.72 -36.12 -10.46
CA GLY A 556 -5.28 -37.48 -10.15
C GLY A 556 -4.29 -38.04 -11.18
N LYS A 557 -3.60 -39.13 -10.83
CA LYS A 557 -2.63 -39.79 -11.73
C LYS A 557 -3.28 -40.58 -12.86
N THR A 558 -4.55 -40.93 -12.70
CA THR A 558 -5.33 -41.68 -13.69
C THR A 558 -6.75 -41.14 -13.72
N LEU A 559 -7.36 -41.05 -14.89
CA LEU A 559 -8.74 -40.63 -15.07
C LEU A 559 -9.53 -41.81 -15.64
N LYS A 560 -10.72 -42.09 -15.12
CA LYS A 560 -11.56 -43.21 -15.56
C LYS A 560 -12.93 -42.73 -16.02
N ILE A 561 -13.34 -43.15 -17.21
CA ILE A 561 -14.66 -42.86 -17.79
C ILE A 561 -15.29 -44.20 -18.23
N GLY A 562 -16.30 -44.66 -17.50
CA GLY A 562 -16.85 -46.00 -17.75
C GLY A 562 -15.82 -47.09 -17.42
N ASP A 563 -15.47 -47.91 -18.40
CA ASP A 563 -14.43 -48.95 -18.28
C ASP A 563 -13.06 -48.50 -18.81
N ASP A 564 -13.01 -47.36 -19.52
CA ASP A 564 -11.79 -46.84 -20.13
C ASP A 564 -10.98 -46.00 -19.11
N VAL A 565 -9.66 -46.14 -19.16
CA VAL A 565 -8.69 -45.43 -18.31
C VAL A 565 -7.80 -44.54 -19.19
N PHE A 566 -7.54 -43.34 -18.71
CA PHE A 566 -6.78 -42.26 -19.35
C PHE A 566 -5.73 -41.73 -18.36
N GLU A 567 -4.64 -41.20 -18.88
CA GLU A 567 -3.51 -40.66 -18.12
C GLU A 567 -3.76 -39.20 -17.72
N ASP A 568 -4.24 -38.37 -18.64
CA ASP A 568 -4.49 -36.95 -18.44
C ASP A 568 -5.76 -36.45 -19.16
N LEU A 569 -6.03 -35.14 -19.06
CA LEU A 569 -7.22 -34.54 -19.67
C LEU A 569 -7.11 -34.42 -21.19
N ASP A 570 -5.91 -34.28 -21.75
CA ASP A 570 -5.71 -34.21 -23.20
C ASP A 570 -6.03 -35.57 -23.85
N GLU A 571 -5.60 -36.67 -23.24
CA GLU A 571 -5.95 -38.01 -23.71
C GLU A 571 -7.47 -38.27 -23.62
N VAL A 572 -8.15 -37.74 -22.60
CA VAL A 572 -9.63 -37.79 -22.52
C VAL A 572 -10.25 -37.03 -23.70
N MET A 573 -9.70 -35.87 -24.06
CA MET A 573 -10.21 -35.12 -25.22
C MET A 573 -10.02 -35.93 -26.51
N ASP A 574 -8.82 -36.42 -26.76
CA ASP A 574 -8.45 -37.09 -28.02
C ASP A 574 -9.13 -38.45 -28.21
N ARG A 575 -9.19 -39.28 -27.15
CA ARG A 575 -9.70 -40.67 -27.25
C ARG A 575 -11.18 -40.80 -26.95
N TYR A 576 -11.78 -39.83 -26.24
CA TYR A 576 -13.18 -39.91 -25.83
C TYR A 576 -14.04 -38.79 -26.42
N VAL A 577 -13.65 -37.52 -26.25
CA VAL A 577 -14.50 -36.38 -26.65
C VAL A 577 -14.50 -36.19 -28.16
N ASP A 578 -13.34 -36.14 -28.80
CA ASP A 578 -13.22 -35.82 -30.22
C ASP A 578 -13.92 -36.85 -31.14
N PRO A 579 -13.78 -38.19 -30.91
CA PRO A 579 -14.56 -39.17 -31.67
C PRO A 579 -16.07 -39.03 -31.44
N LEU A 580 -16.47 -38.72 -30.21
CA LEU A 580 -17.88 -38.51 -29.86
C LEU A 580 -18.47 -37.28 -30.58
N VAL A 581 -17.71 -36.19 -30.65
CA VAL A 581 -18.08 -34.96 -31.36
C VAL A 581 -18.12 -35.19 -32.86
N ALA A 582 -17.17 -35.95 -33.42
CA ALA A 582 -17.18 -36.31 -34.83
C ALA A 582 -18.46 -37.09 -35.21
N HIS A 583 -18.83 -38.09 -34.41
CA HIS A 583 -20.07 -38.84 -34.62
C HIS A 583 -21.34 -37.99 -34.39
N LEU A 584 -21.32 -37.07 -33.42
CA LEU A 584 -22.40 -36.09 -33.23
C LEU A 584 -22.61 -35.25 -34.50
N LYS A 585 -21.53 -34.62 -34.99
CA LYS A 585 -21.57 -33.79 -36.20
C LYS A 585 -22.00 -34.59 -37.43
N ALA A 586 -21.55 -35.83 -37.56
CA ALA A 586 -21.99 -36.73 -38.63
C ALA A 586 -23.51 -37.00 -38.61
N MET A 587 -24.10 -37.17 -37.41
CA MET A 587 -25.55 -37.39 -37.28
C MET A 587 -26.36 -36.13 -37.57
N LEU A 588 -25.90 -34.97 -37.08
CA LEU A 588 -26.55 -33.68 -37.36
C LEU A 588 -26.51 -33.34 -38.87
N ALA A 589 -25.42 -33.70 -39.56
CA ALA A 589 -25.28 -33.48 -41.00
C ALA A 589 -25.95 -34.56 -41.87
N TYR A 590 -26.56 -35.59 -41.28
CA TYR A 590 -27.10 -36.70 -42.03
C TYR A 590 -28.39 -36.30 -42.78
N ARG A 591 -28.52 -36.72 -44.05
CA ARG A 591 -29.63 -36.34 -44.95
C ARG A 591 -31.06 -36.61 -44.47
N LYS A 592 -31.24 -37.47 -43.46
CA LYS A 592 -32.56 -37.79 -42.86
C LYS A 592 -32.67 -37.25 -41.43
N PHE A 593 -31.75 -36.41 -40.99
CA PHE A 593 -31.89 -35.65 -39.76
C PHE A 593 -32.88 -34.50 -39.97
N ARG A 594 -33.74 -34.25 -38.98
CA ARG A 594 -34.69 -33.14 -38.97
C ARG A 594 -34.55 -32.36 -37.66
N ASP A 595 -34.44 -31.04 -37.80
CA ASP A 595 -34.47 -30.12 -36.67
C ASP A 595 -35.90 -29.97 -36.14
N GLY A 596 -36.02 -29.77 -34.83
CA GLY A 596 -37.31 -29.52 -34.16
C GLY A 596 -37.59 -30.48 -33.01
N ARG A 597 -38.65 -30.18 -32.26
CA ARG A 597 -39.11 -31.03 -31.16
C ARG A 597 -39.75 -32.31 -31.72
N LYS A 598 -39.79 -33.38 -30.92
CA LYS A 598 -40.41 -34.67 -31.27
C LYS A 598 -41.76 -34.53 -31.99
N ALA A 599 -42.66 -33.70 -31.46
CA ALA A 599 -43.99 -33.48 -32.06
C ALA A 599 -43.95 -32.84 -33.47
N GLU A 600 -43.00 -31.94 -33.72
CA GLU A 600 -42.84 -31.28 -35.01
C GLU A 600 -42.29 -32.24 -36.06
N VAL A 601 -41.32 -33.07 -35.66
CA VAL A 601 -40.76 -34.13 -36.50
C VAL A 601 -41.82 -35.16 -36.86
N ASP A 602 -42.67 -35.55 -35.89
CA ASP A 602 -43.78 -36.47 -36.10
C ASP A 602 -44.78 -35.93 -37.11
N GLU A 603 -45.14 -34.65 -36.99
CA GLU A 603 -46.07 -34.00 -37.91
C GLU A 603 -45.50 -33.90 -39.33
N CYS A 604 -44.20 -33.59 -39.45
CA CYS A 604 -43.52 -33.59 -40.73
C CYS A 604 -43.50 -34.99 -41.37
N LEU A 605 -43.27 -36.04 -40.59
CA LEU A 605 -43.30 -37.41 -41.09
C LEU A 605 -44.72 -37.86 -41.45
N ARG A 606 -45.75 -37.43 -40.71
CA ARG A 606 -47.16 -37.70 -41.08
C ARG A 606 -47.50 -37.08 -42.44
N LYS A 607 -47.05 -35.85 -42.71
CA LYS A 607 -47.20 -35.20 -44.03
C LYS A 607 -46.47 -35.96 -45.13
N GLU A 608 -45.21 -36.33 -44.94
CA GLU A 608 -44.43 -37.13 -45.91
C GLU A 608 -45.07 -38.51 -46.17
N LYS A 609 -45.67 -39.12 -45.13
CA LYS A 609 -46.42 -40.39 -45.24
C LYS A 609 -47.73 -40.22 -45.99
N HIS A 610 -48.42 -39.10 -45.81
CA HIS A 610 -49.65 -38.80 -46.55
C HIS A 610 -49.38 -38.60 -48.04
N GLU A 611 -48.28 -37.92 -48.38
CA GLU A 611 -47.83 -37.73 -49.77
C GLU A 611 -47.36 -39.05 -50.41
N ASN A 612 -46.78 -39.97 -49.64
CA ASN A 612 -46.26 -41.25 -50.12
C ASN A 612 -46.76 -42.45 -49.28
N PRO A 613 -48.04 -42.86 -49.40
CA PRO A 613 -48.64 -43.86 -48.51
C PRO A 613 -47.98 -45.25 -48.53
N SER A 614 -47.40 -45.65 -49.66
CA SER A 614 -46.73 -46.95 -49.83
C SER A 614 -45.29 -47.00 -49.27
N ARG A 615 -44.69 -45.84 -48.96
CA ARG A 615 -43.30 -45.76 -48.47
C ARG A 615 -43.27 -45.71 -46.94
N ILE A 616 -42.27 -46.37 -46.35
CA ILE A 616 -41.93 -46.18 -44.94
C ILE A 616 -41.09 -44.91 -44.83
N VAL A 617 -41.61 -43.91 -44.13
CA VAL A 617 -40.92 -42.65 -43.88
C VAL A 617 -40.24 -42.72 -42.51
N TYR A 618 -39.02 -42.20 -42.43
CA TYR A 618 -38.23 -42.15 -41.20
C TYR A 618 -37.33 -40.92 -41.18
N SER A 619 -37.01 -40.46 -39.97
CA SER A 619 -36.02 -39.41 -39.74
C SER A 619 -35.35 -39.57 -38.39
N PHE A 620 -34.14 -39.00 -38.27
CA PHE A 620 -33.46 -38.82 -37.00
C PHE A 620 -33.77 -37.42 -36.45
N GLY A 621 -33.85 -37.31 -35.13
CA GLY A 621 -33.97 -36.05 -34.42
C GLY A 621 -33.24 -36.07 -33.09
N ILE A 622 -33.28 -34.95 -32.37
CA ILE A 622 -32.67 -34.81 -31.05
C ILE A 622 -33.59 -35.34 -29.96
N SER A 623 -33.02 -36.12 -29.05
CA SER A 623 -33.71 -36.53 -27.83
C SER A 623 -33.49 -35.51 -26.72
N HIS A 624 -34.50 -34.69 -26.44
CA HIS A 624 -34.49 -33.77 -25.29
C HIS A 624 -34.71 -34.51 -23.96
N GLU A 625 -35.30 -35.70 -23.99
CA GLU A 625 -35.56 -36.54 -22.81
C GLU A 625 -34.28 -37.25 -22.31
N HIS A 626 -33.37 -37.60 -23.24
CA HIS A 626 -32.17 -38.37 -22.97
C HIS A 626 -30.94 -37.79 -23.69
N PRO A 627 -30.21 -36.85 -23.05
CA PRO A 627 -29.00 -36.26 -23.59
C PRO A 627 -27.95 -37.34 -23.94
N GLY A 628 -27.37 -37.24 -25.14
CA GLY A 628 -26.46 -38.25 -25.69
C GLY A 628 -27.15 -39.37 -26.47
N THR A 629 -28.45 -39.24 -26.76
CA THR A 629 -29.16 -40.11 -27.70
C THR A 629 -29.86 -39.31 -28.80
N PHE A 630 -30.03 -39.95 -29.96
CA PHE A 630 -30.89 -39.48 -31.03
C PHE A 630 -32.18 -40.29 -31.06
N ILE A 631 -33.26 -39.67 -31.47
CA ILE A 631 -34.55 -40.33 -31.68
C ILE A 631 -34.69 -40.69 -33.16
N LEU A 632 -34.88 -41.97 -33.46
CA LEU A 632 -35.26 -42.46 -34.78
C LEU A 632 -36.78 -42.60 -34.79
N THR A 633 -37.46 -41.71 -35.51
CA THR A 633 -38.90 -41.77 -35.70
C THR A 633 -39.21 -42.39 -37.06
N TYR A 634 -40.13 -43.35 -37.13
CA TYR A 634 -40.60 -43.93 -38.38
C TYR A 634 -42.10 -44.24 -38.37
N ILE A 635 -42.75 -44.17 -39.53
CA ILE A 635 -44.17 -44.49 -39.72
C ILE A 635 -44.30 -45.63 -40.74
N ARG A 636 -44.77 -46.79 -40.28
CA ARG A 636 -45.03 -47.95 -41.14
C ARG A 636 -46.43 -47.90 -41.76
N SER A 637 -47.45 -47.91 -40.93
CA SER A 637 -48.87 -47.86 -41.31
C SER A 637 -49.46 -46.47 -41.08
N SER A 638 -49.78 -46.13 -39.83
CA SER A 638 -50.43 -44.87 -39.43
C SER A 638 -49.82 -44.22 -38.20
N THR A 639 -49.26 -45.02 -37.27
CA THR A 639 -48.69 -44.52 -36.02
C THR A 639 -47.19 -44.28 -36.12
N PRO A 640 -46.68 -43.12 -35.66
CA PRO A 640 -45.26 -42.90 -35.45
C PRO A 640 -44.71 -43.82 -34.35
N HIS A 641 -43.59 -44.45 -34.65
CA HIS A 641 -42.81 -45.25 -33.71
C HIS A 641 -41.49 -44.53 -33.43
N HIS A 642 -41.01 -44.64 -32.19
CA HIS A 642 -39.77 -43.99 -31.76
C HIS A 642 -38.83 -45.02 -31.16
N GLU A 643 -37.59 -45.03 -31.66
CA GLU A 643 -36.50 -45.79 -31.07
C GLU A 643 -35.32 -44.87 -30.79
N TYR A 644 -34.46 -45.23 -29.83
CA TYR A 644 -33.34 -44.41 -29.42
C TYR A 644 -32.01 -44.99 -29.92
N VAL A 645 -31.18 -44.11 -30.49
CA VAL A 645 -29.82 -44.40 -30.93
C VAL A 645 -28.85 -43.72 -29.97
N GLY A 646 -28.04 -44.50 -29.25
CA GLY A 646 -27.05 -43.94 -28.33
C GLY A 646 -25.79 -43.50 -29.05
N LEU A 647 -25.26 -42.34 -28.68
CA LEU A 647 -23.99 -41.81 -29.20
C LEU A 647 -22.82 -42.26 -28.31
N TYR A 648 -21.78 -42.85 -28.89
CA TYR A 648 -20.58 -43.33 -28.19
C TYR A 648 -19.30 -42.95 -28.98
N PRO A 649 -18.12 -42.95 -28.36
CA PRO A 649 -16.85 -42.68 -29.07
C PRO A 649 -16.55 -43.69 -30.17
N LYS A 650 -17.12 -44.91 -30.08
CA LYS A 650 -16.98 -45.98 -31.08
C LYS A 650 -18.08 -45.96 -32.15
N GLY A 651 -18.95 -44.94 -32.17
CA GLY A 651 -20.06 -44.80 -33.11
C GLY A 651 -21.44 -44.83 -32.44
N PHE A 652 -22.42 -45.41 -33.12
CA PHE A 652 -23.84 -45.39 -32.76
C PHE A 652 -24.31 -46.75 -32.24
N LYS A 653 -24.94 -46.77 -31.07
CA LYS A 653 -25.52 -47.99 -30.50
C LYS A 653 -27.02 -48.05 -30.79
N PHE A 654 -27.46 -49.10 -31.48
CA PHE A 654 -28.87 -49.33 -31.79
C PHE A 654 -29.21 -50.82 -31.63
N ARG A 655 -30.31 -51.13 -30.92
CA ARG A 655 -30.76 -52.50 -30.60
C ARG A 655 -29.63 -53.46 -30.16
N LYS A 656 -28.82 -53.03 -29.18
CA LYS A 656 -27.66 -53.76 -28.61
C LYS A 656 -26.46 -53.96 -29.55
N ARG A 657 -26.48 -53.45 -30.79
CA ARG A 657 -25.34 -53.48 -31.73
C ARG A 657 -24.68 -52.10 -31.84
N MET A 658 -23.38 -52.10 -32.09
CA MET A 658 -22.58 -50.91 -32.36
C MET A 658 -22.36 -50.75 -33.87
N PHE A 659 -22.51 -49.53 -34.36
CA PHE A 659 -22.33 -49.17 -35.77
C PHE A 659 -21.39 -47.97 -35.86
N GLU A 660 -20.32 -48.07 -36.63
CA GLU A 660 -19.37 -46.97 -36.82
C GLU A 660 -19.94 -45.86 -37.73
N GLU A 661 -20.74 -46.27 -38.73
CA GLU A 661 -21.32 -45.39 -39.75
C GLU A 661 -22.85 -45.41 -39.68
N ILE A 662 -23.47 -44.25 -39.94
CA ILE A 662 -24.94 -44.08 -39.90
C ILE A 662 -25.61 -44.91 -41.00
N ASP A 663 -25.02 -45.01 -42.18
CA ASP A 663 -25.60 -45.78 -43.29
C ASP A 663 -25.69 -47.28 -42.97
N ARG A 664 -24.73 -47.83 -42.21
CA ARG A 664 -24.78 -49.24 -41.75
C ARG A 664 -25.90 -49.45 -40.73
N LEU A 665 -26.09 -48.48 -39.82
CA LEU A 665 -27.20 -48.49 -38.88
C LEU A 665 -28.54 -48.43 -39.63
N VAL A 666 -28.66 -47.56 -40.64
CA VAL A 666 -29.87 -47.43 -41.44
C VAL A 666 -30.14 -48.69 -42.27
N ALA A 667 -29.13 -49.29 -42.89
CA ALA A 667 -29.27 -50.55 -43.62
C ALA A 667 -29.73 -51.69 -42.71
N TYR A 668 -29.19 -51.74 -41.48
CA TYR A 668 -29.65 -52.69 -40.46
C TYR A 668 -31.11 -52.42 -40.06
N PHE A 669 -31.45 -51.17 -39.74
CA PHE A 669 -32.82 -50.77 -39.41
C PHE A 669 -33.82 -51.14 -40.51
N GLN A 670 -33.48 -50.90 -41.78
CA GLN A 670 -34.36 -51.22 -42.92
C GLN A 670 -34.58 -52.72 -43.10
N ARG A 671 -33.56 -53.55 -42.85
CA ARG A 671 -33.67 -55.03 -42.93
C ARG A 671 -34.42 -55.63 -41.75
N HIS A 672 -34.35 -54.98 -40.59
CA HIS A 672 -34.89 -55.47 -39.31
C HIS A 672 -36.10 -54.67 -38.84
N ILE A 673 -36.80 -54.02 -39.78
CA ILE A 673 -37.96 -53.20 -39.44
C ILE A 673 -39.11 -54.06 -38.93
N ASP A 674 -39.30 -55.25 -39.47
CA ASP A 674 -40.39 -56.17 -39.12
C ASP A 674 -40.10 -57.06 -37.91
N ASP A 675 -38.88 -57.00 -37.36
CA ASP A 675 -38.54 -57.72 -36.14
C ASP A 675 -39.42 -57.24 -34.97
N PRO A 676 -40.06 -58.14 -34.20
CA PRO A 676 -40.84 -57.76 -33.04
C PRO A 676 -39.97 -57.01 -32.04
N LEU A 677 -40.48 -55.88 -31.55
CA LEU A 677 -39.83 -55.10 -30.49
C LEU A 677 -39.76 -55.99 -29.25
N ASP A 678 -38.53 -56.34 -28.84
CA ASP A 678 -38.25 -57.10 -27.63
C ASP A 678 -38.89 -56.32 -26.45
N ALA A 679 -39.98 -56.85 -25.86
CA ALA A 679 -40.84 -56.17 -24.88
C ALA A 679 -40.16 -55.89 -23.51
N GLY A 680 -38.84 -55.80 -23.48
CA GLY A 680 -38.01 -55.57 -22.30
C GLY A 680 -37.11 -54.33 -22.36
N GLN A 681 -37.02 -53.59 -23.47
CA GLN A 681 -36.29 -52.32 -23.47
C GLN A 681 -37.17 -51.18 -22.94
N SER A 682 -37.36 -51.17 -21.62
CA SER A 682 -37.80 -49.95 -20.94
C SER A 682 -36.89 -48.80 -21.35
N VAL A 683 -37.47 -47.63 -21.63
CA VAL A 683 -36.77 -46.35 -21.87
C VAL A 683 -35.66 -46.10 -20.83
N ARG A 684 -35.85 -46.59 -19.58
CA ARG A 684 -34.83 -46.56 -18.52
C ARG A 684 -33.56 -47.36 -18.84
N SER A 685 -33.67 -48.48 -19.55
CA SER A 685 -32.53 -49.36 -19.88
C SER A 685 -31.58 -48.74 -20.91
N VAL A 686 -32.12 -48.02 -21.91
CA VAL A 686 -31.32 -47.33 -22.92
C VAL A 686 -30.66 -46.10 -22.30
N ALA A 687 -31.43 -45.27 -21.58
CA ALA A 687 -30.93 -44.10 -20.84
C ALA A 687 -29.84 -44.45 -19.80
N ALA A 688 -29.93 -45.61 -19.14
CA ALA A 688 -28.92 -46.08 -18.19
C ALA A 688 -27.61 -46.53 -18.85
N MET A 689 -27.64 -46.91 -20.13
CA MET A 689 -26.47 -47.36 -20.88
C MET A 689 -25.77 -46.24 -21.65
N VAL A 690 -26.42 -45.10 -21.89
CA VAL A 690 -25.83 -43.94 -22.60
C VAL A 690 -24.59 -43.45 -21.86
N PRO A 691 -23.52 -43.06 -22.56
CA PRO A 691 -22.33 -42.53 -21.93
C PRO A 691 -22.56 -41.19 -21.23
N MET A 692 -23.72 -40.54 -21.38
CA MET A 692 -24.02 -39.21 -20.88
C MET A 692 -25.33 -39.23 -20.08
N ARG A 693 -25.42 -38.46 -18.99
CA ARG A 693 -26.62 -38.35 -18.14
C ARG A 693 -27.11 -36.90 -18.04
N SER A 694 -28.42 -36.73 -17.79
CA SER A 694 -29.00 -35.43 -17.43
C SER A 694 -28.56 -35.00 -16.03
N PRO A 695 -28.50 -33.68 -15.72
CA PRO A 695 -28.19 -33.22 -14.37
C PRO A 695 -29.26 -33.71 -13.39
N ALA A 696 -28.84 -34.33 -12.29
CA ALA A 696 -29.75 -34.67 -11.20
C ALA A 696 -30.23 -33.38 -10.53
N GLY A 697 -31.51 -33.05 -10.68
CA GLY A 697 -32.16 -31.99 -9.93
C GLY A 697 -32.11 -32.29 -8.43
N GLY A 698 -31.67 -31.30 -7.64
CA GLY A 698 -31.66 -31.37 -6.18
C GLY A 698 -33.07 -31.60 -5.63
N GLY A 699 -33.36 -32.83 -5.23
CA GLY A 699 -34.56 -33.19 -4.50
C GLY A 699 -34.37 -32.87 -3.02
N SER A 700 -35.14 -31.90 -2.53
CA SER A 700 -35.39 -31.65 -1.13
C SER A 700 -35.88 -32.94 -0.44
N GLY A 701 -35.10 -33.43 0.53
CA GLY A 701 -35.50 -34.54 1.40
C GLY A 701 -36.63 -34.12 2.33
N GLY A 702 -37.86 -34.21 1.84
CA GLY A 702 -39.07 -34.11 2.64
C GLY A 702 -39.16 -35.30 3.60
N TRP A 703 -39.11 -35.00 4.89
CA TRP A 703 -39.48 -35.94 5.94
C TRP A 703 -40.96 -36.28 5.78
N LYS A 704 -41.26 -37.51 5.37
CA LYS A 704 -42.58 -38.10 5.56
C LYS A 704 -42.45 -39.24 6.55
N GLY A 705 -42.98 -39.00 7.74
CA GLY A 705 -43.24 -40.05 8.72
C GLY A 705 -44.28 -41.03 8.19
N GLN A 706 -44.05 -42.31 8.47
CA GLN A 706 -45.11 -43.29 8.58
C GLN A 706 -44.85 -44.12 9.84
N SER A 707 -45.83 -44.02 10.72
CA SER A 707 -46.07 -44.78 11.94
C SER A 707 -46.13 -46.29 11.69
N GLY A 708 -45.47 -47.05 12.55
CA GLY A 708 -45.71 -48.47 12.79
C GLY A 708 -45.44 -48.77 14.26
N ALA A 709 -46.50 -49.09 14.99
CA ALA A 709 -46.51 -49.34 16.43
C ALA A 709 -46.31 -50.84 16.76
N GLN A 710 -45.97 -51.09 18.03
CA GLN A 710 -45.97 -52.37 18.78
C GLN A 710 -44.75 -53.29 18.54
N GLY A 711 -44.01 -53.78 19.54
CA GLY A 711 -44.12 -53.58 20.98
C GLY A 711 -43.08 -54.38 21.79
N ARG A 712 -42.95 -53.97 23.06
CA ARG A 712 -42.63 -54.70 24.31
C ARG A 712 -41.27 -55.38 24.57
N SER A 713 -40.75 -54.97 25.74
CA SER A 713 -40.13 -55.75 26.85
C SER A 713 -38.62 -56.01 26.76
N ASP A 714 -37.81 -55.98 27.82
CA ASP A 714 -37.78 -55.31 29.14
C ASP A 714 -36.37 -55.59 29.73
N TYR A 715 -35.92 -54.74 30.67
CA TYR A 715 -34.88 -54.92 31.72
C TYR A 715 -33.45 -55.41 31.37
N TRP A 716 -32.40 -54.66 31.77
CA TRP A 716 -31.80 -54.69 33.12
C TRP A 716 -30.59 -53.72 33.23
N ASN A 717 -30.72 -52.85 34.22
CA ASN A 717 -29.80 -52.20 35.14
C ASN A 717 -28.26 -52.45 35.13
N ASP A 718 -27.57 -51.34 35.44
CA ASP A 718 -26.51 -51.14 36.45
C ASP A 718 -25.01 -51.28 36.13
N GLY A 719 -24.25 -50.30 36.67
CA GLY A 719 -23.05 -50.58 37.46
C GLY A 719 -21.65 -50.36 36.88
N GLY A 720 -21.12 -49.14 37.06
CA GLY A 720 -19.93 -48.85 37.89
C GLY A 720 -18.60 -49.64 37.77
N HIS A 721 -17.55 -48.85 37.48
CA HIS A 721 -16.19 -48.83 38.08
C HIS A 721 -15.11 -49.88 37.75
N ASP A 722 -13.94 -49.28 37.43
CA ASP A 722 -12.56 -49.59 37.83
C ASP A 722 -11.89 -50.92 37.50
N GLY A 723 -10.64 -50.80 37.00
CA GLY A 723 -9.65 -51.88 37.11
C GLY A 723 -8.58 -51.87 36.03
N HIS A 724 -7.49 -51.13 36.30
CA HIS A 724 -6.19 -51.36 35.65
C HIS A 724 -5.74 -52.84 35.76
N PRO A 725 -4.79 -53.25 34.90
CA PRO A 725 -3.62 -53.90 35.49
C PRO A 725 -2.30 -53.31 34.98
N SER A 726 -1.37 -53.24 35.93
CA SER A 726 0.06 -52.97 35.83
C SER A 726 0.85 -54.17 35.29
N GLY A 727 2.04 -53.94 34.72
CA GLY A 727 3.07 -54.99 34.59
C GLY A 727 3.99 -54.89 33.37
N LEU A 728 5.09 -54.14 33.51
CA LEU A 728 6.30 -54.06 32.65
C LEU A 728 7.10 -55.41 32.60
N PRO A 729 8.24 -55.60 31.85
CA PRO A 729 9.16 -54.58 31.31
C PRO A 729 9.88 -54.81 29.94
N ARG A 730 10.33 -53.67 29.38
CA ARG A 730 11.60 -53.32 28.68
C ARG A 730 12.21 -54.22 27.57
N HIS A 731 12.66 -53.55 26.49
CA HIS A 731 14.10 -53.38 26.21
C HIS A 731 14.39 -52.09 25.40
N TYR A 732 15.46 -51.41 25.81
CA TYR A 732 16.06 -50.17 25.29
C TYR A 732 17.25 -50.53 24.37
N VAL A 733 17.40 -49.90 23.20
CA VAL A 733 18.68 -49.44 22.56
C VAL A 733 18.26 -48.38 21.51
N GLY A 734 18.57 -47.08 21.61
CA GLY A 734 19.82 -46.43 21.16
C GLY A 734 20.00 -46.53 19.63
N GLY A 735 20.19 -45.51 18.78
CA GLY A 735 20.49 -44.09 18.89
C GLY A 735 21.23 -43.68 17.58
N ARG A 736 21.16 -42.38 17.20
CA ARG A 736 21.98 -41.68 16.15
C ARG A 736 21.74 -42.17 14.70
N GLY A 737 21.60 -41.35 13.66
CA GLY A 737 22.08 -40.01 13.33
C GLY A 737 22.69 -40.08 11.91
N TRP A 738 22.82 -38.93 11.23
CA TRP A 738 23.49 -38.71 9.92
C TRP A 738 22.69 -39.17 8.68
N GLY A 739 22.65 -38.46 7.56
CA GLY A 739 23.31 -37.23 7.15
C GLY A 739 23.23 -37.09 5.62
N ARG A 740 22.96 -35.87 5.15
CA ARG A 740 23.37 -35.22 3.89
C ARG A 740 23.47 -36.05 2.59
N GLY A 741 22.64 -35.67 1.61
CA GLY A 741 23.05 -35.63 0.20
C GLY A 741 23.66 -34.27 -0.12
N GLY A 742 24.85 -34.27 -0.71
CA GLY A 742 25.51 -33.10 -1.30
C GLY A 742 25.84 -33.33 -2.78
N GLY A 743 26.11 -32.22 -3.47
CA GLY A 743 26.69 -32.16 -4.82
C GLY A 743 25.69 -32.45 -5.95
N GLY A 744 25.59 -31.68 -7.03
CA GLY A 744 26.43 -30.63 -7.57
C GLY A 744 26.20 -30.57 -9.09
N ARG A 745 26.90 -29.63 -9.74
CA ARG A 745 27.11 -29.48 -11.21
C ARG A 745 26.09 -28.59 -11.94
N GLY A 746 26.60 -27.47 -12.46
CA GLY A 746 26.06 -26.77 -13.65
C GLY A 746 26.31 -27.61 -14.91
N PRO A 747 26.67 -27.05 -16.09
CA PRO A 747 26.74 -25.66 -16.57
C PRO A 747 26.18 -25.50 -18.03
N TYR A 748 26.67 -24.48 -18.79
CA TYR A 748 26.64 -24.25 -20.26
C TYR A 748 25.62 -23.21 -20.78
N ASN A 749 26.12 -22.04 -21.29
CA ASN A 749 26.34 -21.64 -22.71
C ASN A 749 25.05 -21.26 -23.44
N ARG A 750 24.91 -20.27 -24.33
CA ARG A 750 25.74 -19.40 -25.21
C ARG A 750 24.80 -18.21 -25.55
N GLY A 751 25.19 -16.99 -25.89
CA GLY A 751 26.24 -16.56 -26.82
C GLY A 751 25.62 -16.11 -28.16
N ASN A 752 26.02 -14.93 -28.63
CA ASN A 752 25.79 -14.23 -29.92
C ASN A 752 24.58 -13.30 -30.11
N GLU A 753 24.65 -12.19 -30.86
CA GLU A 753 25.67 -11.19 -31.27
C GLU A 753 25.03 -10.36 -32.41
N GLY A 754 25.35 -9.05 -32.48
CA GLY A 754 25.31 -8.23 -33.72
C GLY A 754 23.93 -7.72 -34.18
N GLY A 755 23.72 -6.49 -34.65
CA GLY A 755 24.60 -5.35 -34.91
C GLY A 755 23.96 -4.41 -35.95
N ASN A 756 24.20 -3.10 -35.79
CA ASN A 756 24.25 -2.00 -36.80
C ASN A 756 23.00 -1.43 -37.52
N GLY A 757 23.01 -0.08 -37.63
CA GLY A 757 22.50 0.71 -38.79
C GLY A 757 21.59 1.91 -38.42
N ARG A 758 22.13 3.09 -38.06
CA ARG A 758 22.35 4.31 -38.89
C ARG A 758 21.13 4.92 -39.63
N SER A 759 20.72 6.10 -39.14
CA SER A 759 20.48 7.40 -39.81
C SER A 759 19.53 7.55 -41.02
N LYS A 760 18.60 8.52 -40.91
CA LYS A 760 18.38 9.71 -41.78
C LYS A 760 16.94 10.24 -41.66
N ASP A 761 16.74 11.47 -41.19
CA ASP A 761 16.52 12.71 -41.96
C ASP A 761 15.02 13.04 -42.13
N ARG A 762 14.58 14.14 -41.53
CA ARG A 762 13.68 15.11 -42.18
C ARG A 762 13.72 16.45 -41.46
N GLU A 763 14.40 17.39 -42.12
CA GLU A 763 14.22 18.84 -41.95
C GLU A 763 12.82 19.25 -42.41
N GLU A 764 12.25 20.28 -41.77
CA GLU A 764 11.58 21.36 -42.51
C GLU A 764 11.62 22.65 -41.67
N LEU A 765 12.30 23.65 -42.24
CA LEU A 765 12.52 25.03 -41.80
C LEU A 765 11.54 25.94 -42.55
N TRP A 766 10.74 26.77 -41.88
CA TRP A 766 10.26 28.12 -42.28
C TRP A 766 9.72 28.76 -40.98
N GLY A 767 10.07 29.94 -40.47
CA GLY A 767 10.48 31.21 -41.07
C GLY A 767 9.29 32.17 -41.12
N GLY A 768 9.19 33.18 -40.23
CA GLY A 768 8.24 34.30 -40.44
C GLY A 768 7.80 35.12 -39.22
N SER A 769 8.24 36.37 -39.18
CA SER A 769 7.96 37.46 -38.21
C SER A 769 6.56 38.11 -38.38
N GLY A 770 6.04 38.82 -37.36
CA GLY A 770 5.10 39.94 -37.59
C GLY A 770 3.91 40.21 -36.64
N ASN A 771 4.15 40.97 -35.55
CA ASN A 771 3.41 42.13 -35.02
C ASN A 771 1.85 42.26 -34.98
N LYS A 772 1.35 42.54 -33.74
CA LYS A 772 0.33 43.53 -33.28
C LYS A 772 -1.12 43.57 -33.84
N ARG A 773 -2.10 43.39 -32.93
CA ARG A 773 -3.13 44.38 -32.46
C ARG A 773 -4.21 43.66 -31.62
N SER A 774 -4.30 43.90 -30.31
CA SER A 774 -5.21 44.82 -29.62
C SER A 774 -6.70 44.48 -29.72
N SER A 775 -7.28 44.01 -28.61
CA SER A 775 -8.65 44.34 -28.19
C SER A 775 -8.63 44.64 -26.69
N VAL A 776 -9.28 45.73 -26.32
CA VAL A 776 -9.34 46.36 -24.99
C VAL A 776 -10.81 46.35 -24.57
N LEU A 777 -11.02 46.35 -23.24
CA LEU A 777 -12.19 46.77 -22.44
C LEU A 777 -13.01 45.63 -21.77
N PRO A 778 -13.66 45.87 -20.61
CA PRO A 778 -13.11 46.42 -19.36
C PRO A 778 -13.66 45.76 -18.06
N LEU A 779 -13.03 46.10 -16.92
CA LEU A 779 -13.57 46.26 -15.55
C LEU A 779 -14.40 45.14 -14.87
N ALA A 780 -13.88 44.64 -13.75
CA ALA A 780 -14.63 44.58 -12.49
C ALA A 780 -13.68 44.58 -11.28
N VAL A 781 -13.78 45.65 -10.49
CA VAL A 781 -13.17 45.81 -9.17
C VAL A 781 -13.98 44.95 -8.18
N GLY A 782 -13.32 44.06 -7.46
CA GLY A 782 -13.91 43.21 -6.42
C GLY A 782 -13.02 43.18 -5.19
N SER A 783 -13.38 44.04 -4.24
CA SER A 783 -12.97 44.15 -2.83
C SER A 783 -12.15 43.02 -2.22
N SER A 784 -10.99 43.42 -1.71
CA SER A 784 -10.25 42.80 -0.62
C SER A 784 -11.11 42.63 0.64
N THR A 785 -11.19 41.41 1.16
CA THR A 785 -11.46 41.17 2.58
C THR A 785 -10.19 40.59 3.20
N GLY A 786 -9.55 41.41 4.03
CA GLY A 786 -8.37 41.05 4.78
C GLY A 786 -8.69 39.97 5.81
N TRP A 787 -7.79 39.00 5.93
CA TRP A 787 -7.73 38.14 7.10
C TRP A 787 -6.74 38.77 8.06
N GLY A 788 -7.28 39.17 9.21
CA GLY A 788 -6.56 39.81 10.28
C GLY A 788 -5.43 38.92 10.76
N SER A 789 -4.24 39.49 10.77
CA SER A 789 -3.15 39.16 11.69
C SER A 789 -3.64 39.33 13.13
N GLY A 790 -3.99 38.21 13.75
CA GLY A 790 -4.05 38.04 15.20
C GLY A 790 -2.80 37.28 15.62
N TRP A 791 -2.07 37.89 16.56
CA TRP A 791 -0.74 37.57 17.04
C TRP A 791 -0.61 36.17 17.66
#